data_AF-A0A524FBC9-F1
#
_entry.id   AF-A0A524FBC9-F1
#
_cell.length_a   1.000
_cell.length_b   1.000
_cell.length_c   1.000
_cell.angle_alpha   90.00
_cell.angle_beta   90.00
_cell.angle_gamma   90.00
#
_symmetry.space_group_name_H-M   'P 1'
#
loop_
_entity.id
_entity.type
_entity.pdbx_description
1 polymer ?
#
loop_
_entity_poly.entity_id
_entity_poly.type
_entity_poly.pdbx_seq_one_letter_code
_entity_poly.pdbx_strand_id
1 'polypeptide(L)'
;MANNNIFDSDGEETVCYDIGPSGRPRKIHCGGPFIKVNAKIPQLDKILRMSETDAENEELIKDDAEKYQNKEEVEEHIKIPSSLMVNSEMDSLIVNFPNFRASVMTEIKKITNLIECTDNQKKLILMKSEEILDRHILGAKKGEVTIRKNINLKAIASAIIYTVIISNEDMPEIGSTQISNIAGISNDLSRTYNRYFRHLYPRIKEGFHEPSGFVRIRNIISQYIFDLIKDKEIDSLKIAIFIIDNILKSENLPNQLKQEDLNMLHELITLDRENLLKYLTDLVEVIRQLIISSKVYKKIEAYMEIKGIADFLWEKGINFFKSQKGFYRIVLQIFDFLKEQYPDTFPSKMYSKDFPTQDYKKIVSGKLKIYMVKNIYNGIYFKNGNGKCPDCIREGFIINTDISRLEAIELHHFSDVKELDFSAKKIYDIFTKNQSDPHVLEKIIALMESENVRLICRNHHQLLHAKNYNTFQYFINWEKLLSFPAEIIFILAKTCVNNYRETKALSKKHKEQIVLRLIGEIKKKYIIELIYGPYCHTCGEINTIKFLPSFAFAHLNSEMKTINASRLYDKGLTCIEILRILKKERGAYICANCHTVFDYKDFNLFKIIYDNNVDYKTALNDYKRVQEKFTIIQNIVNAKNPLDKSINISEVFEWYIIAIYKMLEANYDVTPKTLGDYMNIHPNTVHEFFKDKEIRTRDFLEQYVQIIDGIPPHPTHYYLTDKGYELVKLIIHFRDYYSIL
;
A
#
# COMPACT_ATOMS: atom_id res chain seq x y z
N MET A 1 -17.12 -33.02 20.47
CA MET A 1 -16.71 -32.46 19.16
C MET A 1 -16.29 -31.02 19.40
N ALA A 2 -14.98 -30.76 19.43
CA ALA A 2 -14.41 -29.45 19.77
C ALA A 2 -13.92 -28.76 18.50
N ASN A 3 -14.45 -27.57 18.22
CA ASN A 3 -14.02 -26.71 17.12
C ASN A 3 -12.73 -25.98 17.51
N ASN A 4 -11.65 -26.21 16.76
CA ASN A 4 -10.45 -25.38 16.79
C ASN A 4 -10.59 -24.27 15.75
N ASN A 5 -10.81 -23.03 16.21
CA ASN A 5 -10.61 -21.84 15.38
C ASN A 5 -9.18 -21.33 15.63
N ILE A 6 -8.38 -21.26 14.58
CA ILE A 6 -7.09 -20.56 14.55
C ILE A 6 -7.33 -19.25 13.81
N PHE A 7 -7.07 -18.12 14.48
CA PHE A 7 -7.06 -16.80 13.86
C PHE A 7 -5.71 -16.58 13.15
N ASP A 8 -5.77 -16.03 11.94
CA ASP A 8 -4.61 -15.58 11.16
C ASP A 8 -4.18 -14.18 11.63
N SER A 9 -2.87 -13.90 11.57
CA SER A 9 -2.27 -12.64 12.04
C SER A 9 -2.29 -11.52 11.00
N ASP A 10 -2.76 -11.79 9.79
CA ASP A 10 -2.87 -10.82 8.72
C ASP A 10 -4.35 -10.69 8.36
N GLY A 11 -5.01 -9.60 8.79
CA GLY A 11 -6.45 -9.38 8.67
C GLY A 11 -6.98 -9.26 7.22
N GLU A 12 -6.90 -10.34 6.45
CA GLU A 12 -7.51 -10.48 5.13
C GLU A 12 -8.76 -11.38 5.23
N GLU A 13 -9.89 -10.88 4.72
CA GLU A 13 -11.12 -11.66 4.59
C GLU A 13 -10.93 -12.84 3.63
N THR A 14 -11.21 -14.06 4.11
CA THR A 14 -11.28 -15.26 3.27
C THR A 14 -12.49 -15.17 2.33
N VAL A 15 -12.27 -14.93 1.05
CA VAL A 15 -13.32 -14.93 0.02
C VAL A 15 -13.48 -16.33 -0.57
N CYS A 16 -14.68 -16.92 -0.44
CA CYS A 16 -15.03 -18.18 -1.10
C CYS A 16 -15.58 -17.95 -2.51
N TYR A 17 -15.15 -18.80 -3.46
CA TYR A 17 -15.67 -18.86 -4.83
C TYR A 17 -16.25 -20.24 -5.10
N ASP A 18 -17.39 -20.28 -5.81
CA ASP A 18 -17.92 -21.52 -6.38
C ASP A 18 -17.95 -21.41 -7.91
N ILE A 19 -17.76 -22.55 -8.58
CA ILE A 19 -17.78 -22.68 -10.04
C ILE A 19 -19.15 -23.24 -10.42
N GLY A 20 -20.05 -22.34 -10.83
CA GLY A 20 -21.35 -22.74 -11.35
C GLY A 20 -21.24 -23.50 -12.69
N PRO A 21 -22.35 -24.09 -13.17
CA PRO A 21 -22.38 -24.94 -14.38
C PRO A 21 -21.97 -24.24 -15.69
N SER A 22 -21.74 -22.93 -15.67
CA SER A 22 -21.19 -22.15 -16.80
C SER A 22 -19.66 -21.99 -16.76
N GLY A 23 -18.96 -22.60 -15.79
CA GLY A 23 -17.50 -22.56 -15.67
C GLY A 23 -16.93 -21.21 -15.23
N ARG A 24 -17.76 -20.25 -14.79
CA ARG A 24 -17.31 -18.94 -14.29
C ARG A 24 -17.40 -18.86 -12.76
N PRO A 25 -16.32 -18.45 -12.06
CA PRO A 25 -16.34 -18.33 -10.61
C PRO A 25 -17.30 -17.22 -10.16
N ARG A 26 -18.22 -17.55 -9.25
CA ARG A 26 -19.09 -16.59 -8.56
C ARG A 26 -18.64 -16.43 -7.11
N LYS A 27 -18.60 -15.19 -6.64
CA LYS A 27 -18.35 -14.83 -5.25
C LYS A 27 -19.62 -15.09 -4.44
N ILE A 28 -19.54 -15.86 -3.36
CA ILE A 28 -20.67 -16.18 -2.49
C ILE A 28 -20.39 -15.68 -1.07
N HIS A 29 -21.39 -15.08 -0.43
CA HIS A 29 -21.33 -14.75 0.99
C HIS A 29 -21.72 -15.97 1.82
N CYS A 30 -20.79 -16.46 2.64
CA CYS A 30 -21.06 -17.54 3.59
C CYS A 30 -21.84 -16.98 4.79
N GLY A 31 -23.17 -17.05 4.73
CA GLY A 31 -24.05 -16.72 5.85
C GLY A 31 -24.20 -17.91 6.81
N GLY A 32 -23.62 -17.80 8.02
CA GLY A 32 -23.92 -18.64 9.17
C GLY A 32 -24.34 -17.77 10.37
N PRO A 33 -25.20 -18.27 11.29
CA PRO A 33 -25.89 -17.43 12.27
C PRO A 33 -24.96 -16.96 13.39
N PHE A 34 -24.93 -15.65 13.63
CA PHE A 34 -24.26 -15.05 14.79
C PHE A 34 -25.15 -15.18 16.04
N ILE A 35 -24.63 -15.87 17.05
CA ILE A 35 -25.14 -15.82 18.43
C ILE A 35 -24.66 -14.50 19.05
N LYS A 36 -25.60 -13.61 19.42
CA LYS A 36 -25.31 -12.39 20.18
C LYS A 36 -24.88 -12.77 21.60
N VAL A 37 -23.61 -12.52 21.93
CA VAL A 37 -23.14 -12.46 23.32
C VAL A 37 -22.97 -10.99 23.70
N ASN A 38 -23.84 -10.50 24.60
CA ASN A 38 -23.72 -9.18 25.20
C ASN A 38 -22.57 -9.20 26.22
N ALA A 39 -21.48 -8.48 25.94
CA ALA A 39 -20.49 -8.11 26.93
C ALA A 39 -20.27 -6.59 26.87
N LYS A 40 -20.66 -5.89 27.94
CA LYS A 40 -20.38 -4.47 28.19
C LYS A 40 -18.89 -4.31 28.53
N ILE A 41 -18.20 -3.39 27.87
CA ILE A 41 -16.93 -2.80 28.34
C ILE A 41 -16.98 -1.27 28.08
N PRO A 42 -16.44 -0.42 28.98
CA PRO A 42 -16.78 1.00 29.10
C PRO A 42 -15.93 1.95 28.24
N GLN A 43 -16.47 3.17 28.14
CA GLN A 43 -16.04 4.39 27.46
C GLN A 43 -14.56 4.77 27.65
N LEU A 44 -13.98 5.31 26.57
CA LEU A 44 -12.72 6.06 26.58
C LEU A 44 -12.88 7.30 25.67
N ASP A 45 -13.71 8.25 26.13
CA ASP A 45 -13.70 9.64 25.66
C ASP A 45 -12.68 10.42 26.51
N LYS A 46 -11.45 10.55 26.00
CA LYS A 46 -10.52 11.57 26.47
C LYS A 46 -9.48 11.84 25.40
N ILE A 47 -9.23 13.13 25.16
CA ILE A 47 -8.24 13.74 24.26
C ILE A 47 -8.78 14.00 22.84
N LEU A 48 -9.62 15.05 22.75
CA LEU A 48 -9.61 16.04 21.66
C LEU A 48 -10.47 17.25 22.12
N ARG A 49 -9.93 17.99 23.09
CA ARG A 49 -10.32 19.37 23.40
C ARG A 49 -9.05 20.09 23.81
N MET A 50 -8.61 21.04 22.99
CA MET A 50 -7.86 22.25 23.34
C MET A 50 -7.45 22.95 22.05
N SER A 51 -8.30 23.86 21.55
CA SER A 51 -7.91 25.19 21.05
C SER A 51 -9.20 25.91 20.61
N GLU A 52 -9.88 26.50 21.58
CA GLU A 52 -10.84 27.59 21.38
C GLU A 52 -10.04 28.90 21.40
N THR A 53 -10.31 29.76 20.41
CA THR A 53 -10.09 31.22 20.25
C THR A 53 -10.18 31.44 18.73
N ASP A 54 -11.17 32.08 18.12
CA ASP A 54 -11.86 33.30 18.50
C ASP A 54 -13.30 33.32 17.99
N ALA A 55 -14.21 33.70 18.87
CA ALA A 55 -15.58 34.08 18.57
C ALA A 55 -15.71 35.59 18.86
N GLU A 56 -15.25 36.42 17.93
CA GLU A 56 -15.53 37.86 17.89
C GLU A 56 -15.55 38.30 16.42
N ASN A 57 -16.72 38.21 15.78
CA ASN A 57 -17.20 39.02 14.65
C ASN A 57 -18.24 38.23 13.85
N GLU A 58 -19.51 38.34 14.23
CA GLU A 58 -20.66 38.37 13.30
C GLU A 58 -21.95 38.66 14.10
N GLU A 59 -21.92 39.76 14.86
CA GLU A 59 -23.12 40.46 15.33
C GLU A 59 -23.13 41.85 14.67
N LEU A 60 -23.30 41.85 13.34
CA LEU A 60 -23.59 43.00 12.50
C LEU A 60 -24.13 42.44 11.18
N ILE A 61 -25.15 43.07 10.61
CA ILE A 61 -26.04 42.57 9.52
C ILE A 61 -27.33 41.91 10.04
N LYS A 62 -28.03 42.62 10.92
CA LYS A 62 -29.50 42.64 11.00
C LYS A 62 -29.94 44.07 11.28
N ASP A 63 -29.68 44.95 10.34
CA ASP A 63 -30.32 46.26 10.19
C ASP A 63 -30.11 46.67 8.72
N ASP A 64 -31.09 47.35 8.13
CA ASP A 64 -31.15 47.86 6.74
C ASP A 64 -31.79 47.00 5.64
N ALA A 65 -32.93 46.35 5.95
CA ALA A 65 -33.89 45.89 4.92
C ALA A 65 -35.29 46.53 5.05
N GLU A 66 -35.38 47.73 5.62
CA GLU A 66 -36.57 48.59 5.59
C GLU A 66 -36.19 50.03 5.26
N LYS A 67 -35.90 50.30 3.99
CA LYS A 67 -36.03 51.63 3.41
C LYS A 67 -36.05 51.53 1.89
N TYR A 68 -36.98 52.28 1.29
CA TYR A 68 -37.20 52.47 -0.16
C TYR A 68 -38.21 51.54 -0.84
N GLN A 69 -39.47 51.66 -0.41
CA GLN A 69 -40.59 51.83 -1.35
C GLN A 69 -40.86 53.32 -1.58
N ASN A 70 -41.38 53.64 -2.77
CA ASN A 70 -41.81 54.93 -3.32
C ASN A 70 -40.76 55.74 -4.10
N LYS A 71 -40.84 55.69 -5.44
CA LYS A 71 -41.53 56.75 -6.22
C LYS A 71 -41.66 56.39 -7.70
N GLU A 72 -42.85 56.70 -8.21
CA GLU A 72 -43.31 56.64 -9.59
C GLU A 72 -42.63 57.65 -10.54
N GLU A 73 -42.71 57.30 -11.83
CA GLU A 73 -42.85 58.10 -13.06
C GLU A 73 -42.11 59.44 -13.22
N VAL A 74 -41.35 59.57 -14.33
CA VAL A 74 -41.53 60.62 -15.36
C VAL A 74 -40.93 60.11 -16.68
N GLU A 75 -41.77 59.96 -17.71
CA GLU A 75 -41.37 60.01 -19.13
C GLU A 75 -41.31 61.48 -19.59
N GLU A 76 -40.25 61.88 -20.31
CA GLU A 76 -40.37 62.54 -21.63
C GLU A 76 -39.00 62.94 -22.24
N HIS A 77 -38.85 62.52 -23.51
CA HIS A 77 -38.18 63.15 -24.65
C HIS A 77 -36.76 63.75 -24.57
N ILE A 78 -35.88 63.31 -25.50
CA ILE A 78 -35.28 64.16 -26.56
C ILE A 78 -34.74 63.30 -27.73
N LYS A 79 -34.89 63.90 -28.93
CA LYS A 79 -34.74 63.43 -30.31
C LYS A 79 -33.31 63.11 -30.77
N ILE A 80 -33.20 62.21 -31.77
CA ILE A 80 -32.11 62.22 -32.79
C ILE A 80 -32.75 61.99 -34.18
N PRO A 81 -32.26 62.64 -35.26
CA PRO A 81 -33.05 63.02 -36.42
C PRO A 81 -33.16 61.97 -37.52
N SER A 82 -34.25 62.13 -38.27
CA SER A 82 -34.58 61.53 -39.55
C SER A 82 -33.68 62.09 -40.67
N SER A 83 -33.02 61.20 -41.42
CA SER A 83 -32.67 61.47 -42.82
C SER A 83 -32.83 60.20 -43.67
N LEU A 84 -33.87 60.25 -44.51
CA LEU A 84 -34.10 59.62 -45.82
C LEU A 84 -33.18 58.44 -46.23
N MET A 85 -33.73 57.23 -46.32
CA MET A 85 -34.41 56.63 -47.50
C MET A 85 -33.49 56.31 -48.69
N VAL A 86 -33.24 55.02 -48.90
CA VAL A 86 -33.32 54.37 -50.23
C VAL A 86 -33.87 52.95 -50.04
N ASN A 87 -34.95 52.66 -50.77
CA ASN A 87 -35.62 51.37 -50.84
C ASN A 87 -34.77 50.31 -51.53
N SER A 88 -34.70 49.12 -50.96
CA SER A 88 -34.71 47.88 -51.73
C SER A 88 -35.66 46.91 -51.03
N GLU A 89 -36.69 46.48 -51.75
CA GLU A 89 -37.70 45.52 -51.32
C GLU A 89 -37.05 44.28 -50.66
N MET A 90 -37.20 44.17 -49.34
CA MET A 90 -37.09 42.90 -48.65
C MET A 90 -38.48 42.51 -48.19
N ASP A 91 -39.02 41.45 -48.80
CA ASP A 91 -40.15 40.69 -48.28
C ASP A 91 -39.99 40.50 -46.77
N SER A 92 -40.90 41.13 -46.04
CA SER A 92 -40.99 41.12 -44.59
C SER A 92 -40.92 39.70 -44.00
N LEU A 93 -39.73 39.33 -43.52
CA LEU A 93 -39.47 38.17 -42.65
C LEU A 93 -39.83 38.48 -41.20
N ILE A 94 -40.96 39.14 -40.96
CA ILE A 94 -41.45 39.45 -39.62
C ILE A 94 -42.58 38.46 -39.31
N VAL A 95 -42.45 37.81 -38.16
CA VAL A 95 -43.24 36.68 -37.67
C VAL A 95 -44.75 36.94 -37.81
N ASN A 96 -45.33 36.51 -38.92
CA ASN A 96 -46.77 36.37 -39.08
C ASN A 96 -47.09 34.89 -39.23
N PHE A 97 -46.70 34.13 -38.21
CA PHE A 97 -47.01 32.70 -38.08
C PHE A 97 -48.05 32.58 -36.96
N PRO A 98 -49.35 32.60 -37.28
CA PRO A 98 -50.41 32.40 -36.30
C PRO A 98 -50.09 31.14 -35.50
N ASN A 99 -50.14 31.24 -34.18
CA ASN A 99 -49.93 30.12 -33.26
C ASN A 99 -48.49 29.57 -33.13
N PHE A 100 -47.44 30.24 -33.61
CA PHE A 100 -46.04 29.75 -33.42
C PHE A 100 -45.71 29.44 -31.96
N ARG A 101 -45.99 30.38 -31.04
CA ARG A 101 -45.79 30.20 -29.60
C ARG A 101 -46.49 28.94 -29.08
N ALA A 102 -47.78 28.80 -29.38
CA ALA A 102 -48.59 27.69 -28.93
C ALA A 102 -48.09 26.35 -29.49
N SER A 103 -47.68 26.32 -30.76
CA SER A 103 -47.16 25.12 -31.42
C SER A 103 -45.80 24.70 -30.85
N VAL A 104 -44.89 25.64 -30.60
CA VAL A 104 -43.58 25.32 -29.96
C VAL A 104 -43.79 24.87 -28.52
N MET A 105 -44.66 25.53 -27.74
CA MET A 105 -44.97 25.09 -26.36
C MET A 105 -45.62 23.70 -26.31
N THR A 106 -46.43 23.35 -27.31
CA THR A 106 -47.02 22.02 -27.41
C THR A 106 -45.93 20.95 -27.59
N GLU A 107 -44.95 21.20 -28.45
CA GLU A 107 -43.82 20.28 -28.63
C GLU A 107 -42.89 20.26 -27.39
N ILE A 108 -42.66 21.40 -26.73
CA ILE A 108 -41.89 21.46 -25.47
C ILE A 108 -42.53 20.54 -24.41
N LYS A 109 -43.85 20.62 -24.22
CA LYS A 109 -44.57 19.77 -23.26
C LYS A 109 -44.47 18.28 -23.62
N LYS A 110 -44.65 17.93 -24.90
CA LYS A 110 -44.52 16.54 -25.36
C LYS A 110 -43.12 15.99 -25.10
N ILE A 111 -42.07 16.71 -25.51
CA ILE A 111 -40.68 16.26 -25.35
C ILE A 111 -40.32 16.16 -23.87
N THR A 112 -40.68 17.16 -23.05
CA THR A 112 -40.37 17.16 -21.60
C THR A 112 -40.99 15.98 -20.87
N ASN A 113 -42.21 15.57 -21.24
CA ASN A 113 -42.87 14.40 -20.64
C ASN A 113 -42.16 13.08 -20.97
N LEU A 114 -41.43 13.02 -22.09
CA LEU A 114 -40.65 11.86 -22.51
C LEU A 114 -39.25 11.82 -21.88
N ILE A 115 -38.82 12.88 -21.21
CA ILE A 115 -37.53 12.94 -20.52
C ILE A 115 -37.64 12.27 -19.15
N GLU A 116 -36.79 11.29 -18.90
CA GLU A 116 -36.65 10.62 -17.61
C GLU A 116 -35.93 11.53 -16.61
N CYS A 117 -36.70 12.23 -15.77
CA CYS A 117 -36.22 13.11 -14.72
C CYS A 117 -37.30 13.32 -13.64
N THR A 118 -36.93 13.95 -12.52
CA THR A 118 -37.86 14.22 -11.40
C THR A 118 -38.95 15.22 -11.80
N ASP A 119 -40.10 15.19 -11.11
CA ASP A 119 -41.21 16.13 -11.36
C ASP A 119 -40.80 17.60 -11.16
N ASN A 120 -39.89 17.86 -10.21
CA ASN A 120 -39.31 19.18 -9.99
C ASN A 120 -38.47 19.63 -11.19
N GLN A 121 -37.62 18.75 -11.73
CA GLN A 121 -36.84 19.03 -12.95
C GLN A 121 -37.77 19.27 -14.15
N LYS A 122 -38.83 18.48 -14.33
CA LYS A 122 -39.83 18.70 -15.41
C LYS A 122 -40.51 20.06 -15.27
N LYS A 123 -40.93 20.43 -14.06
CA LYS A 123 -41.56 21.73 -13.79
C LYS A 123 -40.60 22.88 -14.13
N LEU A 124 -39.33 22.75 -13.75
CA LEU A 124 -38.30 23.73 -14.04
C LEU A 124 -37.99 23.82 -15.54
N ILE A 125 -37.88 22.67 -16.24
CA ILE A 125 -37.72 22.62 -17.70
C ILE A 125 -38.85 23.36 -18.40
N LEU A 126 -40.10 23.10 -18.03
CA LEU A 126 -41.26 23.74 -18.65
C LEU A 126 -41.27 25.26 -18.42
N MET A 127 -41.08 25.69 -17.18
CA MET A 127 -41.09 27.11 -16.80
C MET A 127 -40.00 27.89 -17.54
N LYS A 128 -38.76 27.40 -17.51
CA LYS A 128 -37.62 28.06 -18.18
C LYS A 128 -37.72 27.98 -19.71
N SER A 129 -38.27 26.90 -20.25
CA SER A 129 -38.49 26.80 -21.70
C SER A 129 -39.50 27.83 -22.19
N GLU A 130 -40.53 28.13 -21.41
CA GLU A 130 -41.50 29.20 -21.73
C GLU A 130 -40.82 30.58 -21.73
N GLU A 131 -40.03 30.89 -20.69
CA GLU A 131 -39.25 32.13 -20.63
C GLU A 131 -38.32 32.31 -21.84
N ILE A 132 -37.58 31.26 -22.21
CA ILE A 132 -36.66 31.27 -23.36
C ILE A 132 -37.43 31.47 -24.66
N LEU A 133 -38.57 30.80 -24.83
CA LEU A 133 -39.41 30.93 -26.02
C LEU A 133 -39.95 32.35 -26.18
N ASP A 134 -40.45 32.95 -25.09
CA ASP A 134 -40.98 34.31 -25.11
C ASP A 134 -39.90 35.33 -25.46
N ARG A 135 -38.69 35.15 -24.91
CA ARG A 135 -37.53 35.97 -25.27
C ARG A 135 -37.15 35.80 -26.74
N HIS A 136 -37.15 34.58 -27.26
CA HIS A 136 -36.84 34.28 -28.66
C HIS A 136 -37.85 34.94 -29.62
N ILE A 137 -39.13 34.92 -29.28
CA ILE A 137 -40.20 35.60 -30.04
C ILE A 137 -40.03 37.12 -29.97
N LEU A 138 -39.70 37.66 -28.81
CA LEU A 138 -39.46 39.09 -28.63
C LEU A 138 -38.27 39.57 -29.47
N GLY A 139 -37.16 38.83 -29.45
CA GLY A 139 -35.99 39.12 -30.29
C GLY A 139 -36.33 39.07 -31.78
N ALA A 140 -37.19 38.15 -32.21
CA ALA A 140 -37.67 38.11 -33.58
C ALA A 140 -38.54 39.32 -33.97
N LYS A 141 -39.39 39.81 -33.05
CA LYS A 141 -40.18 41.03 -33.26
C LYS A 141 -39.30 42.29 -33.35
N LYS A 142 -38.17 42.31 -32.63
CA LYS A 142 -37.18 43.39 -32.67
C LYS A 142 -36.23 43.30 -33.86
N GLY A 143 -36.31 42.26 -34.69
CA GLY A 143 -35.39 42.02 -35.80
C GLY A 143 -34.02 41.49 -35.38
N GLU A 144 -33.81 41.16 -34.11
CA GLU A 144 -32.56 40.61 -33.57
C GLU A 144 -32.34 39.16 -34.01
N VAL A 145 -33.43 38.42 -34.26
CA VAL A 145 -33.39 37.00 -34.64
C VAL A 145 -34.33 36.71 -35.81
N THR A 146 -33.82 36.07 -36.86
CA THR A 146 -34.66 35.66 -38.00
C THR A 146 -35.24 34.24 -37.80
N ILE A 147 -36.55 34.16 -37.64
CA ILE A 147 -37.31 32.90 -37.60
C ILE A 147 -37.88 32.61 -39.00
N ARG A 148 -37.46 31.51 -39.62
CA ARG A 148 -37.96 31.12 -40.95
C ARG A 148 -39.36 30.52 -40.84
N LYS A 149 -40.23 30.79 -41.83
CA LYS A 149 -41.60 30.24 -41.89
C LYS A 149 -41.64 28.69 -41.90
N ASN A 150 -40.61 28.04 -42.44
CA ASN A 150 -40.51 26.58 -42.54
C ASN A 150 -39.60 25.95 -41.46
N ILE A 151 -39.44 26.63 -40.32
CA ILE A 151 -38.56 26.12 -39.26
C ILE A 151 -39.15 24.85 -38.61
N ASN A 152 -38.29 23.88 -38.34
CA ASN A 152 -38.71 22.65 -37.67
C ASN A 152 -39.03 22.96 -36.19
N LEU A 153 -40.32 22.97 -35.84
CA LEU A 153 -40.80 23.30 -34.50
C LEU A 153 -40.26 22.34 -33.43
N LYS A 154 -40.11 21.05 -33.76
CA LYS A 154 -39.49 20.06 -32.87
C LYS A 154 -38.03 20.38 -32.61
N ALA A 155 -37.30 20.84 -33.62
CA ALA A 155 -35.90 21.24 -33.46
C ALA A 155 -35.76 22.48 -32.56
N ILE A 156 -36.66 23.47 -32.69
CA ILE A 156 -36.68 24.66 -31.82
C ILE A 156 -37.07 24.28 -30.39
N ALA A 157 -38.14 23.51 -30.20
CA ALA A 157 -38.56 23.02 -28.89
C ALA A 157 -37.45 22.20 -28.21
N SER A 158 -36.82 21.29 -28.94
CA SER A 158 -35.68 20.50 -28.46
C SER A 158 -34.48 21.37 -28.09
N ALA A 159 -34.18 22.40 -28.90
CA ALA A 159 -33.09 23.32 -28.63
C ALA A 159 -33.34 24.17 -27.38
N ILE A 160 -34.59 24.60 -27.15
CA ILE A 160 -34.99 25.30 -25.93
C ILE A 160 -34.86 24.39 -24.70
N ILE A 161 -35.40 23.16 -24.76
CA ILE A 161 -35.28 22.19 -23.65
C ILE A 161 -33.81 21.88 -23.38
N TYR A 162 -33.03 21.62 -24.43
CA TYR A 162 -31.61 21.37 -24.29
C TYR A 162 -30.89 22.55 -23.65
N THR A 163 -31.27 23.78 -24.04
CA THR A 163 -30.76 25.02 -23.45
C THR A 163 -31.05 25.05 -21.94
N VAL A 164 -32.25 24.70 -21.49
CA VAL A 164 -32.54 24.64 -20.04
C VAL A 164 -31.67 23.60 -19.35
N ILE A 165 -31.60 22.39 -19.89
CA ILE A 165 -30.84 21.26 -19.29
C ILE A 165 -29.37 21.61 -19.13
N ILE A 166 -28.77 22.28 -20.12
CA ILE A 166 -27.35 22.60 -20.08
C ILE A 166 -27.04 23.91 -19.37
N SER A 167 -28.03 24.76 -19.07
CA SER A 167 -27.84 26.07 -18.42
C SER A 167 -28.37 26.15 -16.98
N ASN A 168 -28.73 25.03 -16.36
CA ASN A 168 -29.17 24.98 -14.96
C ASN A 168 -28.43 23.88 -14.18
N GLU A 169 -28.13 24.15 -12.92
CA GLU A 169 -27.61 23.17 -11.96
C GLU A 169 -28.71 22.12 -11.65
N ASP A 170 -28.32 20.93 -11.18
CA ASP A 170 -29.24 19.83 -10.86
C ASP A 170 -30.19 19.39 -12.00
N MET A 171 -29.68 19.36 -13.23
CA MET A 171 -30.39 18.85 -14.42
C MET A 171 -29.96 17.42 -14.80
N PRO A 172 -30.83 16.63 -15.47
CA PRO A 172 -30.46 15.29 -15.92
C PRO A 172 -29.32 15.32 -16.96
N GLU A 173 -28.40 14.36 -16.89
CA GLU A 173 -27.24 14.29 -17.79
C GLU A 173 -27.61 13.76 -19.18
N ILE A 174 -28.28 14.61 -19.97
CA ILE A 174 -28.81 14.25 -21.29
C ILE A 174 -28.10 15.05 -22.37
N GLY A 175 -27.39 14.34 -23.26
CA GLY A 175 -26.69 14.92 -24.40
C GLY A 175 -27.64 15.34 -25.53
N SER A 176 -27.15 16.18 -26.44
CA SER A 176 -27.93 16.65 -27.60
C SER A 176 -28.46 15.47 -28.46
N THR A 177 -27.66 14.43 -28.66
CA THR A 177 -28.10 13.25 -29.43
C THR A 177 -29.29 12.54 -28.78
N GLN A 178 -29.32 12.45 -27.45
CA GLN A 178 -30.43 11.82 -26.74
C GLN A 178 -31.71 12.65 -26.87
N ILE A 179 -31.64 13.99 -26.73
CA ILE A 179 -32.80 14.86 -26.92
C ILE A 179 -33.28 14.82 -28.38
N SER A 180 -32.37 14.83 -29.35
CA SER A 180 -32.71 14.64 -30.76
C SER A 180 -33.50 13.36 -31.00
N ASN A 181 -33.06 12.25 -30.39
CA ASN A 181 -33.74 10.96 -30.48
C ASN A 181 -35.13 11.00 -29.82
N ILE A 182 -35.24 11.57 -28.62
CA ILE A 182 -36.52 11.72 -27.90
C ILE A 182 -37.53 12.53 -28.73
N ALA A 183 -37.07 13.61 -29.37
CA ALA A 183 -37.92 14.46 -30.19
C ALA A 183 -38.20 13.91 -31.59
N GLY A 184 -37.52 12.82 -32.00
CA GLY A 184 -37.62 12.26 -33.34
C GLY A 184 -37.14 13.22 -34.43
N ILE A 185 -36.04 13.94 -34.16
CA ILE A 185 -35.40 14.85 -35.12
C ILE A 185 -34.01 14.35 -35.51
N SER A 186 -33.58 14.69 -36.72
CA SER A 186 -32.19 14.52 -37.18
C SER A 186 -31.21 15.34 -36.32
N ASN A 187 -29.90 15.25 -36.61
CA ASN A 187 -28.81 15.99 -35.94
C ASN A 187 -28.91 17.55 -35.99
N ASP A 188 -30.07 18.11 -36.28
CA ASP A 188 -30.36 19.54 -36.37
C ASP A 188 -30.42 20.25 -35.01
N LEU A 189 -30.45 19.52 -33.89
CA LEU A 189 -30.48 20.12 -32.55
C LEU A 189 -29.25 21.01 -32.29
N SER A 190 -28.04 20.48 -32.50
CA SER A 190 -26.80 21.22 -32.25
C SER A 190 -26.72 22.48 -33.12
N ARG A 191 -27.15 22.39 -34.39
CA ARG A 191 -27.19 23.52 -35.31
C ARG A 191 -28.19 24.58 -34.84
N THR A 192 -29.35 24.16 -34.38
CA THR A 192 -30.42 25.06 -33.91
C THR A 192 -30.02 25.74 -32.60
N TYR A 193 -29.47 24.99 -31.65
CA TYR A 193 -28.92 25.52 -30.40
C TYR A 193 -27.81 26.55 -30.65
N ASN A 194 -26.81 26.21 -31.46
CA ASN A 194 -25.69 27.10 -31.78
C ASN A 194 -26.15 28.38 -32.45
N ARG A 195 -27.15 28.29 -33.33
CA ARG A 195 -27.65 29.44 -34.09
C ARG A 195 -28.45 30.42 -33.24
N TYR A 196 -29.26 29.92 -32.31
CA TYR A 196 -30.31 30.73 -31.69
C TYR A 196 -30.15 30.94 -30.18
N PHE A 197 -29.47 30.04 -29.47
CA PHE A 197 -29.50 30.02 -28.02
C PHE A 197 -28.12 30.05 -27.35
N ARG A 198 -27.07 29.53 -28.00
CA ARG A 198 -25.72 29.43 -27.40
C ARG A 198 -25.17 30.74 -26.85
N HIS A 199 -25.35 31.86 -27.57
CA HIS A 199 -24.84 33.16 -27.14
C HIS A 199 -25.60 33.76 -25.96
N LEU A 200 -26.85 33.36 -25.75
CA LEU A 200 -27.72 33.87 -24.69
C LEU A 200 -27.72 32.97 -23.46
N TYR A 201 -27.41 31.69 -23.65
CA TYR A 201 -27.48 30.63 -22.65
C TYR A 201 -26.34 29.64 -22.88
N PRO A 202 -25.10 30.00 -22.53
CA PRO A 202 -23.97 29.08 -22.63
C PRO A 202 -24.19 27.86 -21.73
N ARG A 203 -23.56 26.72 -22.06
CA ARG A 203 -23.67 25.53 -21.23
C ARG A 203 -22.93 25.76 -19.92
N ILE A 204 -23.58 25.59 -18.76
CA ILE A 204 -22.93 25.52 -17.43
C ILE A 204 -21.82 24.45 -17.46
N LYS A 205 -22.02 23.35 -18.20
CA LYS A 205 -21.04 22.26 -18.36
C LYS A 205 -20.04 22.43 -19.53
N GLU A 206 -20.09 23.50 -20.32
CA GLU A 206 -18.96 23.83 -21.22
C GLU A 206 -17.88 24.51 -20.39
N GLY A 207 -17.14 23.69 -19.63
CA GLY A 207 -15.95 24.15 -18.93
C GLY A 207 -15.05 24.95 -19.87
N PHE A 208 -14.56 26.10 -19.39
CA PHE A 208 -13.64 27.04 -20.05
C PHE A 208 -13.18 26.57 -21.44
N HIS A 209 -13.94 26.97 -22.48
CA HIS A 209 -13.65 26.52 -23.85
C HIS A 209 -12.43 27.29 -24.36
N GLU A 210 -11.24 26.71 -24.13
CA GLU A 210 -9.97 27.23 -24.63
C GLU A 210 -10.11 27.61 -26.12
N PRO A 211 -10.08 28.90 -26.48
CA PRO A 211 -10.17 29.31 -27.87
C PRO A 211 -9.03 28.71 -28.70
N SER A 212 -9.20 28.63 -30.02
CA SER A 212 -8.11 28.24 -30.90
C SER A 212 -6.89 29.15 -30.68
N GLY A 213 -5.74 28.57 -30.34
CA GLY A 213 -4.52 29.33 -30.02
C GLY A 213 -4.24 29.51 -28.52
N PHE A 214 -5.19 29.19 -27.64
CA PHE A 214 -5.02 29.36 -26.19
C PHE A 214 -3.90 28.50 -25.59
N VAL A 215 -3.54 27.38 -26.23
CA VAL A 215 -2.36 26.57 -25.85
C VAL A 215 -1.08 27.41 -25.80
N ARG A 216 -0.88 28.32 -26.75
CA ARG A 216 0.28 29.21 -26.77
C ARG A 216 0.23 30.21 -25.62
N ILE A 217 -0.93 30.82 -25.38
CA ILE A 217 -1.15 31.76 -24.26
C ILE A 217 -0.85 31.06 -22.93
N ARG A 218 -1.43 29.87 -22.72
CA ARG A 218 -1.20 29.05 -21.52
C ARG A 218 0.28 28.75 -21.32
N ASN A 219 1.02 28.37 -22.36
CA ASN A 219 2.45 28.09 -22.25
C ASN A 219 3.24 29.33 -21.82
N ILE A 220 3.01 30.48 -22.46
CA ILE A 220 3.67 31.75 -22.11
C ILE A 220 3.36 32.16 -20.67
N ILE A 221 2.08 32.11 -20.27
CA ILE A 221 1.67 32.41 -18.90
C ILE A 221 2.27 31.38 -17.92
N SER A 222 2.39 30.11 -18.31
CA SER A 222 3.00 29.08 -17.45
C SER A 222 4.48 29.36 -17.18
N GLN A 223 5.23 29.78 -18.21
CA GLN A 223 6.62 30.21 -18.05
C GLN A 223 6.71 31.43 -17.13
N TYR A 224 5.84 32.41 -17.33
CA TYR A 224 5.81 33.60 -16.50
C TYR A 224 5.55 33.28 -15.03
N ILE A 225 4.54 32.46 -14.74
CA ILE A 225 4.24 31.98 -13.39
C ILE A 225 5.44 31.23 -12.81
N PHE A 226 6.06 30.33 -13.58
CA PHE A 226 7.23 29.58 -13.14
C PHE A 226 8.36 30.53 -12.71
N ASP A 227 8.69 31.55 -13.51
CA ASP A 227 9.72 32.52 -13.17
C ASP A 227 9.38 33.37 -11.94
N LEU A 228 8.09 33.63 -11.70
CA LEU A 228 7.63 34.35 -10.50
C LEU A 228 7.78 33.50 -9.22
N ILE A 229 7.55 32.18 -9.28
CA ILE A 229 7.41 31.33 -8.08
C ILE A 229 8.53 30.32 -7.84
N LYS A 230 9.45 30.09 -8.79
CA LYS A 230 10.49 29.05 -8.66
C LYS A 230 11.34 29.17 -7.38
N ASP A 231 11.52 30.39 -6.89
CA ASP A 231 12.36 30.74 -5.73
C ASP A 231 11.57 31.39 -4.58
N LYS A 232 10.24 31.48 -4.66
CA LYS A 232 9.41 32.19 -3.69
C LYS A 232 8.14 31.43 -3.36
N GLU A 233 7.77 31.43 -2.09
CA GLU A 233 6.44 30.97 -1.68
C GLU A 233 5.46 32.14 -1.76
N ILE A 234 4.50 32.04 -2.68
CA ILE A 234 3.51 33.07 -2.96
C ILE A 234 2.15 32.39 -3.09
N ASP A 235 1.13 33.02 -2.52
CA ASP A 235 -0.26 32.56 -2.58
C ASP A 235 -0.77 32.53 -4.02
N SER A 236 -1.41 31.42 -4.40
CA SER A 236 -1.85 31.16 -5.78
C SER A 236 -2.91 32.15 -6.25
N LEU A 237 -3.83 32.54 -5.38
CA LEU A 237 -4.88 33.51 -5.70
C LEU A 237 -4.28 34.90 -5.93
N LYS A 238 -3.30 35.33 -5.10
CA LYS A 238 -2.60 36.60 -5.31
C LYS A 238 -1.91 36.68 -6.66
N ILE A 239 -1.26 35.60 -7.11
CA ILE A 239 -0.63 35.56 -8.43
C ILE A 239 -1.68 35.61 -9.54
N ALA A 240 -2.76 34.84 -9.41
CA ALA A 240 -3.83 34.85 -10.40
C ALA A 240 -4.46 36.24 -10.55
N ILE A 241 -4.74 36.93 -9.44
CA ILE A 241 -5.24 38.32 -9.42
C ILE A 241 -4.20 39.27 -10.06
N PHE A 242 -2.93 39.16 -9.68
CA PHE A 242 -1.85 39.97 -10.25
C PHE A 242 -1.74 39.80 -11.77
N ILE A 243 -1.89 38.58 -12.28
CA ILE A 243 -1.89 38.31 -13.72
C ILE A 243 -3.10 38.94 -14.39
N ILE A 244 -4.30 38.83 -13.82
CA ILE A 244 -5.52 39.46 -14.35
C ILE A 244 -5.35 40.99 -14.39
N ASP A 245 -4.85 41.60 -13.33
CA ASP A 245 -4.66 43.05 -13.26
C ASP A 245 -3.64 43.54 -14.29
N ASN A 246 -2.57 42.78 -14.50
CA ASN A 246 -1.57 43.05 -15.53
C ASN A 246 -2.13 42.87 -16.95
N ILE A 247 -2.98 41.88 -17.18
CA ILE A 247 -3.73 41.73 -18.45
C ILE A 247 -4.59 42.97 -18.67
N LEU A 248 -5.40 43.39 -17.68
CA LEU A 248 -6.27 44.55 -17.78
C LEU A 248 -5.50 45.84 -18.09
N LYS A 249 -4.32 46.03 -17.50
CA LYS A 249 -3.47 47.20 -17.71
C LYS A 249 -2.55 47.09 -18.93
N SER A 250 -2.39 45.89 -19.49
CA SER A 250 -1.36 45.59 -20.49
C SER A 250 0.07 45.96 -20.01
N GLU A 251 0.35 45.76 -18.72
CA GLU A 251 1.62 46.11 -18.07
C GLU A 251 2.26 44.86 -17.45
N ASN A 252 3.61 44.80 -17.40
CA ASN A 252 4.35 43.71 -16.74
C ASN A 252 3.97 42.28 -17.21
N LEU A 253 3.58 42.15 -18.48
CA LEU A 253 3.28 40.88 -19.12
C LEU A 253 4.47 40.39 -19.96
N PRO A 254 4.57 39.08 -20.24
CA PRO A 254 5.60 38.55 -21.12
C PRO A 254 5.50 39.15 -22.53
N ASN A 255 6.62 39.66 -23.04
CA ASN A 255 6.73 40.22 -24.40
C ASN A 255 6.38 39.22 -25.52
N GLN A 256 6.28 37.94 -25.19
CA GLN A 256 5.88 36.87 -26.10
C GLN A 256 4.37 36.86 -26.39
N LEU A 257 3.54 37.54 -25.58
CA LEU A 257 2.11 37.72 -25.84
C LEU A 257 1.93 38.78 -26.93
N LYS A 258 1.23 38.40 -28.00
CA LYS A 258 0.85 39.31 -29.10
C LYS A 258 -0.43 40.06 -28.73
N GLN A 259 -0.71 41.14 -29.45
CA GLN A 259 -1.96 41.90 -29.25
C GLN A 259 -3.22 41.02 -29.40
N GLU A 260 -3.21 40.05 -30.33
CA GLU A 260 -4.31 39.08 -30.50
C GLU A 260 -4.52 38.22 -29.25
N ASP A 261 -3.43 37.84 -28.55
CA ASP A 261 -3.49 37.06 -27.32
C ASP A 261 -4.08 37.91 -26.17
N LEU A 262 -3.67 39.17 -26.08
CA LEU A 262 -4.18 40.12 -25.07
C LEU A 262 -5.66 40.40 -25.30
N ASN A 263 -6.07 40.63 -26.54
CA ASN A 263 -7.49 40.85 -26.89
C ASN A 263 -8.35 39.64 -26.48
N MET A 264 -7.86 38.42 -26.73
CA MET A 264 -8.54 37.19 -26.30
C MET A 264 -8.65 37.08 -24.77
N LEU A 265 -7.59 37.43 -24.03
CA LEU A 265 -7.63 37.43 -22.58
C LEU A 265 -8.56 38.51 -22.01
N HIS A 266 -8.58 39.71 -22.60
CA HIS A 266 -9.54 40.77 -22.24
C HIS A 266 -10.99 40.35 -22.48
N GLU A 267 -11.26 39.69 -23.60
CA GLU A 267 -12.58 39.14 -23.91
C GLU A 267 -13.00 38.11 -22.84
N LEU A 268 -12.10 37.20 -22.46
CA LEU A 268 -12.36 36.22 -21.40
C LEU A 268 -12.59 36.86 -20.03
N ILE A 269 -11.86 37.92 -19.67
CA ILE A 269 -12.09 38.68 -18.43
C ILE A 269 -13.47 39.34 -18.45
N THR A 270 -13.87 39.90 -19.59
CA THR A 270 -15.13 40.64 -19.73
C THR A 270 -16.33 39.69 -19.73
N LEU A 271 -16.19 38.53 -20.37
CA LEU A 271 -17.25 37.52 -20.45
C LEU A 271 -17.41 36.75 -19.14
N ASP A 272 -16.30 36.36 -18.51
CA ASP A 272 -16.31 35.40 -17.41
C ASP A 272 -15.04 35.48 -16.53
N ARG A 273 -14.92 36.59 -15.80
CA ARG A 273 -13.78 36.86 -14.91
C ARG A 273 -13.57 35.76 -13.87
N GLU A 274 -14.64 35.22 -13.30
CA GLU A 274 -14.56 34.22 -12.23
C GLU A 274 -13.97 32.91 -12.73
N ASN A 275 -14.42 32.42 -13.89
CA ASN A 275 -13.86 31.19 -14.45
C ASN A 275 -12.40 31.39 -14.92
N LEU A 276 -12.05 32.56 -15.44
CA LEU A 276 -10.65 32.85 -15.76
C LEU A 276 -9.78 32.92 -14.50
N LEU A 277 -10.27 33.54 -13.42
CA LEU A 277 -9.58 33.60 -12.13
C LEU A 277 -9.33 32.20 -11.57
N LYS A 278 -10.36 31.33 -11.58
CA LYS A 278 -10.19 29.92 -11.19
C LYS A 278 -9.20 29.21 -12.11
N TYR A 279 -9.28 29.40 -13.43
CA TYR A 279 -8.36 28.79 -14.38
C TYR A 279 -6.91 29.16 -14.09
N LEU A 280 -6.63 30.45 -13.85
CA LEU A 280 -5.29 30.93 -13.51
C LEU A 280 -4.84 30.43 -12.14
N THR A 281 -5.74 30.33 -11.16
CA THR A 281 -5.44 29.75 -9.85
C THR A 281 -5.06 28.28 -9.98
N ASP A 282 -5.85 27.48 -10.72
CA ASP A 282 -5.55 26.08 -11.06
C ASP A 282 -4.17 25.99 -11.77
N LEU A 283 -3.83 26.97 -12.62
CA LEU A 283 -2.59 26.98 -13.39
C LEU A 283 -1.38 27.22 -12.50
N VAL A 284 -1.49 28.19 -11.58
CA VAL A 284 -0.46 28.46 -10.57
C VAL A 284 -0.25 27.23 -9.69
N GLU A 285 -1.33 26.56 -9.28
CA GLU A 285 -1.26 25.33 -8.48
C GLU A 285 -0.58 24.17 -9.21
N VAL A 286 -0.91 23.96 -10.49
CA VAL A 286 -0.24 22.96 -11.33
C VAL A 286 1.26 23.24 -11.41
N ILE A 287 1.66 24.49 -11.69
CA ILE A 287 3.06 24.85 -11.85
C ILE A 287 3.81 24.73 -10.52
N ARG A 288 3.20 25.19 -9.42
CA ARG A 288 3.73 25.04 -8.06
C ARG A 288 4.00 23.57 -7.75
N GLN A 289 3.03 22.70 -7.99
CA GLN A 289 3.19 21.28 -7.74
C GLN A 289 4.25 20.64 -8.64
N LEU A 290 4.33 21.03 -9.91
CA LEU A 290 5.38 20.55 -10.82
C LEU A 290 6.78 20.98 -10.34
N ILE A 291 6.94 22.20 -9.81
CA ILE A 291 8.21 22.68 -9.23
C ILE A 291 8.57 21.85 -7.99
N ILE A 292 7.64 21.71 -7.05
CA ILE A 292 7.87 20.97 -5.80
C ILE A 292 8.23 19.52 -6.11
N SER A 293 7.40 18.82 -6.89
CA SER A 293 7.67 17.45 -7.30
C SER A 293 9.01 17.37 -8.03
N SER A 294 9.36 18.33 -8.89
CA SER A 294 10.64 18.28 -9.63
C SER A 294 11.84 18.36 -8.72
N LYS A 295 11.81 19.24 -7.72
CA LYS A 295 12.86 19.34 -6.71
C LYS A 295 13.03 18.01 -5.97
N VAL A 296 11.93 17.39 -5.55
CA VAL A 296 11.99 16.12 -4.80
C VAL A 296 12.44 14.95 -5.68
N TYR A 297 11.86 14.78 -6.87
CA TYR A 297 12.25 13.72 -7.81
C TYR A 297 13.71 13.84 -8.26
N LYS A 298 14.26 15.07 -8.36
CA LYS A 298 15.70 15.27 -8.60
C LYS A 298 16.57 14.85 -7.43
N LYS A 299 16.18 15.16 -6.18
CA LYS A 299 16.94 14.73 -4.99
C LYS A 299 17.12 13.21 -4.91
N ILE A 300 16.13 12.45 -5.37
CA ILE A 300 16.17 10.97 -5.40
C ILE A 300 16.59 10.42 -6.78
N GLU A 301 16.95 11.28 -7.72
CA GLU A 301 17.36 10.94 -9.09
C GLU A 301 16.34 10.05 -9.84
N ALA A 302 15.05 10.24 -9.61
CA ALA A 302 13.98 9.43 -10.19
C ALA A 302 13.28 10.10 -11.37
N TYR A 303 12.76 9.28 -12.28
CA TYR A 303 11.86 9.77 -13.33
C TYR A 303 10.52 10.20 -12.74
N MET A 304 9.99 11.31 -13.23
CA MET A 304 8.69 11.83 -12.80
C MET A 304 7.56 11.23 -13.65
N GLU A 305 6.52 10.71 -12.98
CA GLU A 305 5.26 10.29 -13.59
C GLU A 305 4.23 11.41 -13.47
N ILE A 306 3.90 12.04 -14.59
CA ILE A 306 2.94 13.17 -14.63
C ILE A 306 1.52 12.73 -14.26
N LYS A 307 1.17 11.47 -14.55
CA LYS A 307 -0.16 10.94 -14.25
C LYS A 307 -0.45 10.98 -12.75
N GLY A 308 0.50 10.55 -11.91
CA GLY A 308 0.35 10.59 -10.46
C GLY A 308 0.14 12.00 -9.91
N ILE A 309 0.86 12.98 -10.46
CA ILE A 309 0.69 14.40 -10.10
C ILE A 309 -0.68 14.92 -10.54
N ALA A 310 -1.11 14.60 -11.76
CA ALA A 310 -2.41 15.01 -12.26
C ALA A 310 -3.55 14.39 -11.45
N ASP A 311 -3.46 13.12 -11.08
CA ASP A 311 -4.47 12.46 -10.25
C ASP A 311 -4.54 13.11 -8.85
N PHE A 312 -3.39 13.43 -8.24
CA PHE A 312 -3.32 14.15 -6.96
C PHE A 312 -3.96 15.56 -7.02
N LEU A 313 -3.67 16.33 -8.06
CA LEU A 313 -4.26 17.66 -8.25
C LEU A 313 -5.76 17.60 -8.53
N TRP A 314 -6.19 16.59 -9.29
CA TRP A 314 -7.60 16.33 -9.57
C TRP A 314 -8.40 16.06 -8.28
N GLU A 315 -7.86 15.24 -7.37
CA GLU A 315 -8.46 14.98 -6.05
C GLU A 315 -8.58 16.23 -5.19
N LYS A 316 -7.73 17.25 -5.43
CA LYS A 316 -7.81 18.58 -4.79
C LYS A 316 -8.77 19.55 -5.48
N GLY A 317 -9.50 19.13 -6.50
CA GLY A 317 -10.45 19.99 -7.25
C GLY A 317 -9.81 20.89 -8.31
N ILE A 318 -8.52 20.69 -8.61
CA ILE A 318 -7.79 21.40 -9.66
C ILE A 318 -7.97 20.62 -10.96
N ASN A 319 -8.65 21.22 -11.94
CA ASN A 319 -9.09 20.45 -13.12
C ASN A 319 -9.19 21.25 -14.44
N PHE A 320 -8.94 22.57 -14.43
CA PHE A 320 -9.09 23.44 -15.61
C PHE A 320 -10.47 23.34 -16.29
N PHE A 321 -11.50 22.95 -15.55
CA PHE A 321 -12.84 22.64 -16.08
C PHE A 321 -12.81 21.58 -17.20
N LYS A 322 -11.85 20.66 -17.17
CA LYS A 322 -11.74 19.54 -18.12
C LYS A 322 -12.14 18.24 -17.46
N SER A 323 -12.38 17.21 -18.27
CA SER A 323 -12.39 15.83 -17.78
C SER A 323 -11.00 15.42 -17.31
N GLN A 324 -10.88 14.40 -16.44
CA GLN A 324 -9.60 13.94 -15.91
C GLN A 324 -8.57 13.64 -17.00
N LYS A 325 -9.01 13.02 -18.11
CA LYS A 325 -8.15 12.77 -19.28
C LYS A 325 -7.69 14.05 -19.98
N GLY A 326 -8.57 15.06 -20.06
CA GLY A 326 -8.24 16.38 -20.60
C GLY A 326 -7.26 17.12 -19.70
N PHE A 327 -7.53 17.15 -18.39
CA PHE A 327 -6.66 17.74 -17.38
C PHE A 327 -5.25 17.13 -17.41
N TYR A 328 -5.14 15.80 -17.37
CA TYR A 328 -3.86 15.10 -17.50
C TYR A 328 -3.07 15.53 -18.75
N ARG A 329 -3.74 15.66 -19.91
CA ARG A 329 -3.08 16.12 -21.15
C ARG A 329 -2.56 17.54 -21.03
N ILE A 330 -3.29 18.43 -20.36
CA ILE A 330 -2.86 19.81 -20.14
C ILE A 330 -1.65 19.84 -19.20
N VAL A 331 -1.69 19.13 -18.07
CA VAL A 331 -0.55 19.05 -17.13
C VAL A 331 0.70 18.50 -17.83
N LEU A 332 0.55 17.47 -18.66
CA LEU A 332 1.64 16.92 -19.47
C LEU A 332 2.23 17.94 -20.45
N GLN A 333 1.38 18.70 -21.14
CA GLN A 333 1.82 19.75 -22.06
C GLN A 333 2.57 20.87 -21.34
N ILE A 334 2.07 21.30 -20.17
CA ILE A 334 2.73 22.31 -19.34
C ILE A 334 4.11 21.80 -18.89
N PHE A 335 4.18 20.57 -18.38
CA PHE A 335 5.45 19.97 -17.97
C PHE A 335 6.45 19.88 -19.14
N ASP A 336 6.02 19.40 -20.30
CA ASP A 336 6.89 19.23 -21.47
C ASP A 336 7.45 20.57 -21.94
N PHE A 337 6.60 21.60 -21.98
CA PHE A 337 7.01 22.95 -22.33
C PHE A 337 7.98 23.54 -21.30
N LEU A 338 7.67 23.47 -20.01
CA LEU A 338 8.55 23.99 -18.96
C LEU A 338 9.88 23.24 -18.89
N LYS A 339 9.90 21.93 -19.14
CA LYS A 339 11.13 21.15 -19.20
C LYS A 339 12.02 21.56 -20.37
N GLU A 340 11.44 21.89 -21.51
CA GLU A 340 12.20 22.42 -22.67
C GLU A 340 12.86 23.76 -22.33
N GLN A 341 12.16 24.64 -21.61
CA GLN A 341 12.70 25.93 -21.20
C GLN A 341 13.70 25.85 -20.02
N TYR A 342 13.48 24.91 -19.09
CA TYR A 342 14.27 24.77 -17.85
C TYR A 342 14.71 23.31 -17.61
N PRO A 343 15.58 22.75 -18.48
CA PRO A 343 16.01 21.34 -18.38
C PRO A 343 16.67 21.01 -17.03
N ASP A 344 17.38 21.98 -16.45
CA ASP A 344 18.06 21.85 -15.16
C ASP A 344 17.11 21.95 -13.95
N THR A 345 15.84 22.32 -14.15
CA THR A 345 14.83 22.30 -13.07
C THR A 345 14.02 21.01 -13.09
N PHE A 346 13.57 20.56 -14.26
CA PHE A 346 12.66 19.42 -14.37
C PHE A 346 13.40 18.09 -14.60
N PRO A 347 13.05 16.99 -13.90
CA PRO A 347 13.68 15.69 -14.12
C PRO A 347 13.26 15.07 -15.46
N SER A 348 13.88 13.95 -15.80
CA SER A 348 13.39 13.13 -16.90
C SER A 348 11.98 12.62 -16.62
N LYS A 349 11.11 12.66 -17.63
CA LYS A 349 9.76 12.10 -17.51
C LYS A 349 9.79 10.63 -17.83
N MET A 350 8.93 9.88 -17.17
CA MET A 350 8.65 8.50 -17.52
C MET A 350 7.50 8.44 -18.52
N TYR A 351 7.66 7.72 -19.63
CA TYR A 351 6.52 7.42 -20.48
C TYR A 351 5.83 6.17 -19.95
N SER A 352 4.49 6.19 -19.86
CA SER A 352 3.69 5.05 -19.36
C SER A 352 3.84 3.77 -20.20
N LYS A 353 4.46 3.86 -21.37
CA LYS A 353 4.78 2.72 -22.23
C LYS A 353 6.11 2.06 -21.87
N ASP A 354 6.99 2.76 -21.16
CA ASP A 354 8.35 2.29 -20.89
C ASP A 354 8.36 1.21 -19.80
N PHE A 355 7.46 1.32 -18.81
CA PHE A 355 7.33 0.33 -17.75
C PHE A 355 5.87 0.16 -17.29
N PRO A 356 5.47 -1.06 -16.88
CA PRO A 356 4.27 -1.27 -16.08
C PRO A 356 4.28 -0.42 -14.80
N THR A 357 3.12 0.07 -14.36
CA THR A 357 2.99 0.90 -13.14
C THR A 357 3.61 0.24 -11.90
N GLN A 358 3.57 -1.10 -11.81
CA GLN A 358 4.20 -1.81 -10.68
C GLN A 358 5.72 -1.66 -10.67
N ASP A 359 6.36 -1.68 -11.84
CA ASP A 359 7.82 -1.56 -11.94
C ASP A 359 8.27 -0.12 -11.71
N TYR A 360 7.48 0.87 -12.12
CA TYR A 360 7.70 2.26 -11.72
C TYR A 360 7.74 2.43 -10.20
N LYS A 361 6.74 1.86 -9.50
CA LYS A 361 6.68 1.92 -8.04
C LYS A 361 7.92 1.28 -7.41
N LYS A 362 8.39 0.14 -7.95
CA LYS A 362 9.66 -0.49 -7.50
C LYS A 362 10.86 0.42 -7.72
N ILE A 363 10.95 1.07 -8.88
CA ILE A 363 12.06 1.99 -9.21
C ILE A 363 12.10 3.16 -8.21
N VAL A 364 10.98 3.87 -8.04
CA VAL A 364 10.91 5.04 -7.16
C VAL A 364 11.09 4.64 -5.70
N SER A 365 10.48 3.53 -5.25
CA SER A 365 10.68 3.03 -3.88
C SER A 365 12.13 2.60 -3.60
N GLY A 366 12.81 1.99 -4.58
CA GLY A 366 14.24 1.68 -4.48
C GLY A 366 15.10 2.93 -4.36
N LYS A 367 14.84 3.95 -5.19
CA LYS A 367 15.55 5.24 -5.12
C LYS A 367 15.29 6.00 -3.82
N LEU A 368 14.05 6.04 -3.36
CA LEU A 368 13.70 6.57 -2.04
C LEU A 368 14.46 5.84 -0.93
N LYS A 369 14.50 4.50 -0.96
CA LYS A 369 15.23 3.70 0.01
C LYS A 369 16.73 4.03 0.01
N ILE A 370 17.36 4.11 -1.17
CA ILE A 370 18.76 4.55 -1.31
C ILE A 370 18.96 5.93 -0.68
N TYR A 371 18.07 6.88 -0.98
CA TYR A 371 18.13 8.22 -0.39
C TYR A 371 18.04 8.19 1.13
N MET A 372 17.10 7.42 1.71
CA MET A 372 16.98 7.29 3.18
C MET A 372 18.27 6.72 3.79
N VAL A 373 18.83 5.66 3.20
CA VAL A 373 20.07 5.05 3.67
C VAL A 373 21.26 6.02 3.60
N LYS A 374 21.33 6.86 2.55
CA LYS A 374 22.37 7.86 2.36
C LYS A 374 22.31 9.01 3.38
N ASN A 375 21.12 9.34 3.89
CA ASN A 375 20.92 10.58 4.63
C ASN A 375 20.59 10.40 6.12
N ILE A 376 20.01 9.25 6.54
CA ILE A 376 19.67 9.02 7.95
C ILE A 376 20.91 9.08 8.86
N TYR A 377 20.78 9.73 10.01
CA TYR A 377 21.84 10.10 10.96
C TYR A 377 23.06 10.71 10.29
N ASN A 378 22.84 11.68 9.42
CA ASN A 378 23.90 12.35 8.64
C ASN A 378 24.76 11.36 7.84
N GLY A 379 24.12 10.31 7.30
CA GLY A 379 24.77 9.30 6.46
C GLY A 379 25.71 8.37 7.21
N ILE A 380 25.53 8.15 8.52
CA ILE A 380 26.41 7.27 9.32
C ILE A 380 26.54 5.86 8.73
N TYR A 381 25.47 5.37 8.08
CA TYR A 381 25.43 4.06 7.46
C TYR A 381 26.08 4.04 6.06
N PHE A 382 26.28 5.20 5.43
CA PHE A 382 26.75 5.33 4.05
C PHE A 382 28.19 5.88 3.98
N LYS A 383 29.13 5.22 4.66
CA LYS A 383 30.55 5.61 4.66
C LYS A 383 31.28 5.05 3.44
N ASN A 384 32.12 5.86 2.81
CA ASN A 384 32.92 5.50 1.63
C ASN A 384 32.06 4.94 0.47
N GLY A 385 30.86 5.49 0.27
CA GLY A 385 29.94 5.06 -0.79
C GLY A 385 29.19 3.75 -0.54
N ASN A 386 29.34 3.15 0.65
CA ASN A 386 28.74 1.86 0.96
C ASN A 386 27.76 1.98 2.12
N GLY A 387 26.45 1.87 1.84
CA GLY A 387 25.42 1.70 2.86
C GLY A 387 25.53 0.33 3.52
N LYS A 388 26.22 0.22 4.66
CA LYS A 388 26.54 -1.07 5.28
C LYS A 388 25.72 -1.37 6.53
N CYS A 389 25.27 -2.62 6.67
CA CYS A 389 24.71 -3.11 7.93
C CYS A 389 25.79 -3.08 9.03
N PRO A 390 25.59 -2.33 10.13
CA PRO A 390 26.58 -2.22 11.20
C PRO A 390 26.90 -3.54 11.88
N ASP A 391 25.90 -4.41 12.04
CA ASP A 391 26.08 -5.72 12.67
C ASP A 391 26.93 -6.65 11.82
N CYS A 392 26.70 -6.68 10.49
CA CYS A 392 27.57 -7.40 9.56
C CYS A 392 29.02 -6.90 9.63
N ILE A 393 29.25 -5.58 9.72
CA ILE A 393 30.60 -5.01 9.84
C ILE A 393 31.26 -5.49 11.14
N ARG A 394 30.54 -5.40 12.28
CA ARG A 394 31.04 -5.82 13.59
C ARG A 394 31.42 -7.30 13.62
N GLU A 395 30.70 -8.12 12.85
CA GLU A 395 30.94 -9.56 12.72
C GLU A 395 32.00 -9.93 11.67
N GLY A 396 32.52 -8.95 10.93
CA GLY A 396 33.55 -9.16 9.91
C GLY A 396 33.06 -9.75 8.60
N PHE A 397 31.76 -9.64 8.29
CA PHE A 397 31.23 -10.05 6.99
C PHE A 397 31.61 -9.05 5.89
N ILE A 398 31.74 -9.54 4.66
CA ILE A 398 32.18 -8.74 3.50
C ILE A 398 31.04 -8.67 2.48
N ILE A 399 30.53 -9.83 2.03
CA ILE A 399 29.56 -9.97 0.94
C ILE A 399 28.15 -9.52 1.37
N ASN A 400 27.77 -9.77 2.61
CA ASN A 400 26.41 -9.52 3.12
C ASN A 400 26.19 -8.09 3.65
N THR A 401 27.06 -7.13 3.31
CA THR A 401 27.11 -5.86 4.03
C THR A 401 26.44 -4.68 3.34
N ASP A 402 26.53 -4.54 2.01
CA ASP A 402 26.34 -3.24 1.35
C ASP A 402 25.10 -3.11 0.44
N ILE A 403 24.94 -1.89 -0.10
CA ILE A 403 23.81 -1.47 -0.96
C ILE A 403 23.66 -2.28 -2.23
N SER A 404 24.67 -3.04 -2.68
CA SER A 404 24.52 -3.93 -3.83
C SER A 404 23.38 -4.95 -3.63
N ARG A 405 23.02 -5.20 -2.37
CA ARG A 405 21.86 -5.98 -1.94
C ARG A 405 20.76 -5.11 -1.35
N LEU A 406 20.37 -4.05 -2.05
CA LEU A 406 19.37 -3.09 -1.57
C LEU A 406 18.09 -3.76 -1.03
N GLU A 407 17.58 -4.83 -1.65
CA GLU A 407 16.41 -5.57 -1.18
C GLU A 407 16.65 -6.35 0.13
N ALA A 408 17.89 -6.76 0.40
CA ALA A 408 18.29 -7.41 1.64
C ALA A 408 18.47 -6.42 2.81
N ILE A 409 18.49 -5.12 2.53
CA ILE A 409 18.67 -4.08 3.54
C ILE A 409 17.29 -3.68 4.07
N GLU A 410 17.12 -3.56 5.38
CA GLU A 410 15.86 -3.22 6.02
C GLU A 410 16.05 -2.05 6.99
N LEU A 411 15.03 -1.19 7.03
CA LEU A 411 14.95 -0.05 7.94
C LEU A 411 14.13 -0.51 9.15
N HIS A 412 14.83 -0.88 10.22
CA HIS A 412 14.25 -1.56 11.38
C HIS A 412 14.13 -0.64 12.58
N HIS A 413 12.96 -0.67 13.21
CA HIS A 413 12.68 0.06 14.45
C HIS A 413 13.29 -0.66 15.65
N PHE A 414 14.17 0.03 16.39
CA PHE A 414 14.71 -0.46 17.66
C PHE A 414 13.91 0.00 18.88
N SER A 415 12.95 0.90 18.70
CA SER A 415 11.95 1.25 19.72
C SER A 415 10.70 0.38 19.60
N ASP A 416 10.06 0.13 20.75
CA ASP A 416 8.72 -0.48 20.78
C ASP A 416 7.62 0.50 20.32
N VAL A 417 7.89 1.81 20.42
CA VAL A 417 7.02 2.88 19.89
C VAL A 417 7.33 3.08 18.42
N LYS A 418 6.32 2.91 17.56
CA LYS A 418 6.42 3.08 16.11
C LYS A 418 5.21 3.86 15.61
N GLU A 419 5.43 4.97 14.91
CA GLU A 419 4.34 5.70 14.26
C GLU A 419 4.06 5.08 12.89
N LEU A 420 5.12 4.71 12.16
CA LEU A 420 5.03 4.21 10.78
C LEU A 420 5.99 3.06 10.49
N ASP A 421 5.59 2.10 9.64
CA ASP A 421 6.51 1.09 9.10
C ASP A 421 7.29 1.62 7.88
N PHE A 422 8.61 1.47 7.88
CA PHE A 422 9.51 1.99 6.82
C PHE A 422 9.95 0.95 5.78
N SER A 423 9.03 0.13 5.28
CA SER A 423 9.30 -0.66 4.07
C SER A 423 9.40 0.23 2.83
N ALA A 424 10.10 -0.21 1.78
CA ALA A 424 10.24 0.57 0.53
C ALA A 424 8.87 0.99 -0.05
N LYS A 425 7.89 0.09 -0.03
CA LYS A 425 6.51 0.36 -0.46
C LYS A 425 5.85 1.43 0.43
N LYS A 426 5.97 1.32 1.74
CA LYS A 426 5.38 2.29 2.68
C LYS A 426 6.02 3.67 2.54
N ILE A 427 7.33 3.74 2.35
CA ILE A 427 8.03 5.01 2.07
C ILE A 427 7.49 5.64 0.78
N TYR A 428 7.28 4.85 -0.28
CA TYR A 428 6.64 5.33 -1.51
C TYR A 428 5.21 5.84 -1.26
N ASP A 429 4.42 5.13 -0.46
CA ASP A 429 3.05 5.55 -0.13
C ASP A 429 3.03 6.87 0.67
N ILE A 430 3.95 7.04 1.64
CA ILE A 430 4.12 8.30 2.38
C ILE A 430 4.55 9.43 1.43
N PHE A 431 5.52 9.17 0.56
CA PHE A 431 6.01 10.11 -0.43
C PHE A 431 4.89 10.58 -1.37
N THR A 432 4.10 9.64 -1.91
CA THR A 432 3.01 9.96 -2.87
C THR A 432 1.87 10.75 -2.23
N LYS A 433 1.55 10.49 -0.96
CA LYS A 433 0.52 11.26 -0.23
C LYS A 433 0.97 12.68 0.11
N ASN A 434 2.27 12.91 0.25
CA ASN A 434 2.85 14.18 0.68
C ASN A 434 3.61 14.89 -0.45
N GLN A 435 3.26 14.66 -1.72
CA GLN A 435 3.97 15.25 -2.86
C GLN A 435 3.94 16.78 -2.90
N SER A 436 2.98 17.42 -2.24
CA SER A 436 2.92 18.89 -2.13
C SER A 436 3.91 19.48 -1.14
N ASP A 437 4.66 18.66 -0.40
CA ASP A 437 5.62 19.12 0.60
C ASP A 437 7.06 19.06 0.03
N PRO A 438 7.74 20.21 -0.17
CA PRO A 438 9.12 20.24 -0.65
C PRO A 438 10.13 19.65 0.33
N HIS A 439 9.75 19.46 1.60
CA HIS A 439 10.56 18.90 2.68
C HIS A 439 10.14 17.47 3.07
N VAL A 440 9.34 16.79 2.23
CA VAL A 440 8.83 15.44 2.52
C VAL A 440 9.94 14.44 2.86
N LEU A 441 11.09 14.50 2.18
CA LEU A 441 12.19 13.56 2.41
C LEU A 441 12.86 13.83 3.76
N GLU A 442 13.10 15.10 4.08
CA GLU A 442 13.69 15.53 5.35
C GLU A 442 12.77 15.17 6.53
N LYS A 443 11.45 15.30 6.37
CA LYS A 443 10.48 14.88 7.38
C LYS A 443 10.47 13.37 7.59
N ILE A 444 10.56 12.58 6.52
CA ILE A 444 10.66 11.11 6.63
C ILE A 444 11.94 10.73 7.39
N ILE A 445 13.07 11.37 7.10
CA ILE A 445 14.34 11.11 7.80
C ILE A 445 14.24 11.50 9.27
N ALA A 446 13.74 12.70 9.57
CA ALA A 446 13.58 13.17 10.95
C ALA A 446 12.68 12.23 11.77
N LEU A 447 11.62 11.70 11.16
CA LEU A 447 10.76 10.70 11.78
C LEU A 447 11.48 9.36 11.99
N MET A 448 12.23 8.88 11.00
CA MET A 448 13.05 7.67 11.16
C MET A 448 14.07 7.81 12.30
N GLU A 449 14.70 8.98 12.43
CA GLU A 449 15.68 9.27 13.48
C GLU A 449 15.02 9.36 14.85
N SER A 450 13.84 10.00 14.96
CA SER A 450 13.09 10.08 16.21
C SER A 450 12.58 8.72 16.68
N GLU A 451 12.25 7.82 15.75
CA GLU A 451 11.84 6.43 16.01
C GLU A 451 13.03 5.46 16.13
N ASN A 452 14.27 5.96 16.21
CA ASN A 452 15.49 5.15 16.33
C ASN A 452 15.54 4.00 15.29
N VAL A 453 15.12 4.29 14.06
CA VAL A 453 15.20 3.35 12.93
C VAL A 453 16.67 3.14 12.60
N ARG A 454 17.10 1.90 12.41
CA ARG A 454 18.47 1.58 12.02
C ARG A 454 18.50 0.70 10.78
N LEU A 455 19.63 0.77 10.08
CA LEU A 455 19.89 -0.08 8.95
C LEU A 455 20.36 -1.46 9.40
N ILE A 456 19.62 -2.51 9.07
CA ILE A 456 20.05 -3.89 9.29
C ILE A 456 19.87 -4.71 8.02
N CYS A 457 20.60 -5.82 7.89
CA CYS A 457 20.33 -6.76 6.81
C CYS A 457 19.22 -7.75 7.20
N ARG A 458 18.61 -8.39 6.21
CA ARG A 458 17.51 -9.33 6.38
C ARG A 458 17.89 -10.53 7.25
N ASN A 459 19.15 -10.97 7.19
CA ASN A 459 19.64 -12.01 8.10
C ASN A 459 19.54 -11.58 9.57
N HIS A 460 20.08 -10.39 9.90
CA HIS A 460 20.03 -9.84 11.27
C HIS A 460 18.60 -9.52 11.70
N HIS A 461 17.75 -9.01 10.80
CA HIS A 461 16.34 -8.77 11.09
C HIS A 461 15.60 -10.05 11.47
N GLN A 462 15.77 -11.12 10.71
CA GLN A 462 15.17 -12.42 11.05
C GLN A 462 15.71 -12.97 12.37
N LEU A 463 17.00 -12.76 12.67
CA LEU A 463 17.60 -13.17 13.93
C LEU A 463 17.02 -12.40 15.12
N LEU A 464 16.83 -11.07 15.00
CA LEU A 464 16.22 -10.25 16.06
C LEU A 464 14.81 -10.74 16.42
N HIS A 465 14.03 -11.17 15.43
CA HIS A 465 12.67 -11.67 15.65
C HIS A 465 12.61 -13.15 16.06
N ALA A 466 13.72 -13.89 16.03
CA ALA A 466 13.78 -15.32 16.36
C ALA A 466 13.95 -15.58 17.88
N LYS A 467 13.06 -15.02 18.71
CA LYS A 467 13.16 -15.05 20.19
C LYS A 467 13.46 -16.44 20.77
N ASN A 468 12.72 -17.47 20.32
CA ASN A 468 12.91 -18.84 20.82
C ASN A 468 14.28 -19.40 20.42
N TYR A 469 14.73 -19.16 19.20
CA TYR A 469 16.07 -19.59 18.78
C TYR A 469 17.14 -18.90 19.62
N ASN A 470 17.09 -17.58 19.75
CA ASN A 470 18.08 -16.81 20.51
C ASN A 470 18.17 -17.26 21.98
N THR A 471 17.01 -17.56 22.57
CA THR A 471 16.91 -18.06 23.95
C THR A 471 17.57 -19.43 24.08
N PHE A 472 17.24 -20.37 23.17
CA PHE A 472 17.62 -21.78 23.30
C PHE A 472 18.77 -22.19 22.37
N GLN A 473 19.51 -21.23 21.80
CA GLN A 473 20.55 -21.47 20.80
C GLN A 473 21.65 -22.39 21.33
N TYR A 474 21.97 -22.31 22.63
CA TYR A 474 22.98 -23.17 23.25
C TYR A 474 22.57 -24.65 23.17
N PHE A 475 21.31 -24.96 23.45
CA PHE A 475 20.78 -26.32 23.36
C PHE A 475 20.68 -26.79 21.90
N ILE A 476 20.07 -25.97 21.02
CA ILE A 476 19.91 -26.29 19.60
C ILE A 476 21.27 -26.57 18.94
N ASN A 477 22.30 -25.84 19.35
CA ASN A 477 23.63 -25.95 18.78
C ASN A 477 24.58 -26.89 19.49
N TRP A 478 24.12 -27.63 20.49
CA TRP A 478 24.99 -28.54 21.23
C TRP A 478 25.51 -29.66 20.33
N GLU A 479 26.83 -29.79 20.23
CA GLU A 479 27.52 -30.64 19.24
C GLU A 479 27.12 -32.12 19.33
N LYS A 480 26.91 -32.60 20.56
CA LYS A 480 26.52 -34.00 20.83
C LYS A 480 25.02 -34.24 20.72
N LEU A 481 24.19 -33.23 20.42
CA LEU A 481 22.75 -33.37 20.52
C LEU A 481 22.21 -34.52 19.66
N LEU A 482 22.67 -34.64 18.41
CA LEU A 482 22.21 -35.67 17.47
C LEU A 482 22.87 -37.05 17.68
N SER A 483 23.75 -37.21 18.69
CA SER A 483 24.22 -38.54 19.10
C SER A 483 23.27 -39.23 20.07
N PHE A 484 22.28 -38.52 20.62
CA PHE A 484 21.29 -39.09 21.52
C PHE A 484 20.05 -39.60 20.76
N PRO A 485 19.33 -40.60 21.32
CA PRO A 485 18.02 -40.98 20.82
C PRO A 485 17.04 -39.81 20.84
N ALA A 486 16.07 -39.82 19.92
CA ALA A 486 15.07 -38.76 19.79
C ALA A 486 14.35 -38.50 21.11
N GLU A 487 13.98 -39.55 21.84
CA GLU A 487 13.30 -39.46 23.13
C GLU A 487 14.08 -38.63 24.14
N ILE A 488 15.40 -38.83 24.20
CA ILE A 488 16.30 -38.07 25.08
C ILE A 488 16.38 -36.61 24.64
N ILE A 489 16.52 -36.34 23.34
CA ILE A 489 16.55 -34.97 22.83
C ILE A 489 15.26 -34.21 23.20
N PHE A 490 14.11 -34.88 23.13
CA PHE A 490 12.83 -34.28 23.54
C PHE A 490 12.74 -34.05 25.06
N ILE A 491 13.29 -34.95 25.89
CA ILE A 491 13.38 -34.76 27.35
C ILE A 491 14.24 -33.53 27.62
N LEU A 492 15.45 -33.46 27.07
CA LEU A 492 16.35 -32.32 27.27
C LEU A 492 15.72 -31.00 26.78
N ALA A 493 15.01 -31.00 25.64
CA ALA A 493 14.29 -29.83 25.15
C ALA A 493 13.20 -29.37 26.15
N LYS A 494 12.43 -30.32 26.71
CA LYS A 494 11.44 -30.03 27.76
C LYS A 494 12.12 -29.47 29.01
N THR A 495 13.24 -30.07 29.45
CA THR A 495 14.02 -29.58 30.60
C THR A 495 14.45 -28.13 30.37
N CYS A 496 14.97 -27.78 29.19
CA CYS A 496 15.34 -26.40 28.87
C CYS A 496 14.13 -25.44 28.98
N VAL A 497 13.01 -25.77 28.34
CA VAL A 497 11.81 -24.92 28.30
C VAL A 497 11.13 -24.81 29.67
N ASN A 498 11.15 -25.87 30.49
CA ASN A 498 10.53 -25.87 31.80
C ASN A 498 11.29 -25.03 32.82
N ASN A 499 12.59 -24.82 32.62
CA ASN A 499 13.46 -24.16 33.59
C ASN A 499 13.83 -22.72 33.22
N TYR A 500 13.69 -22.31 31.95
CA TYR A 500 13.93 -20.93 31.56
C TYR A 500 12.91 -19.95 32.16
N ARG A 501 13.39 -18.83 32.71
CA ARG A 501 12.60 -17.88 33.51
C ARG A 501 11.32 -17.40 32.84
N GLU A 502 11.35 -17.09 31.54
CA GLU A 502 10.17 -16.58 30.84
C GLU A 502 9.18 -17.68 30.45
N THR A 503 9.65 -18.91 30.25
CA THR A 503 8.80 -20.02 29.79
C THR A 503 8.29 -20.90 30.93
N LYS A 504 8.95 -20.90 32.10
CA LYS A 504 8.56 -21.74 33.25
C LYS A 504 7.14 -21.48 33.75
N ALA A 505 6.66 -20.24 33.66
CA ALA A 505 5.33 -19.84 34.10
C ALA A 505 4.24 -20.04 33.02
N LEU A 506 4.62 -20.42 31.80
CA LEU A 506 3.66 -20.64 30.71
C LEU A 506 2.83 -21.92 30.94
N SER A 507 1.65 -21.95 30.31
CA SER A 507 0.80 -23.14 30.29
C SER A 507 1.50 -24.33 29.62
N LYS A 508 1.09 -25.54 29.98
CA LYS A 508 1.62 -26.79 29.39
C LYS A 508 1.57 -26.76 27.85
N LYS A 509 0.44 -26.35 27.28
CA LYS A 509 0.24 -26.23 25.84
C LYS A 509 1.23 -25.27 25.18
N HIS A 510 1.49 -24.10 25.78
CA HIS A 510 2.46 -23.15 25.24
C HIS A 510 3.89 -23.69 25.31
N LYS A 511 4.25 -24.34 26.42
CA LYS A 511 5.57 -25.00 26.55
C LYS A 511 5.76 -26.09 25.51
N GLU A 512 4.74 -26.91 25.27
CA GLU A 512 4.76 -27.94 24.22
C GLU A 512 4.95 -27.33 22.82
N GLN A 513 4.29 -26.22 22.52
CA GLN A 513 4.49 -25.49 21.26
C GLN A 513 5.93 -24.98 21.11
N ILE A 514 6.53 -24.45 22.18
CA ILE A 514 7.92 -24.01 22.17
C ILE A 514 8.84 -25.20 21.92
N VAL A 515 8.65 -26.31 22.63
CA VAL A 515 9.43 -27.55 22.43
C VAL A 515 9.34 -28.01 20.98
N LEU A 516 8.14 -28.06 20.39
CA LEU A 516 7.98 -28.44 18.98
C LEU A 516 8.71 -27.50 18.02
N ARG A 517 8.72 -26.19 18.28
CA ARG A 517 9.53 -25.23 17.51
C ARG A 517 11.03 -25.50 17.65
N LEU A 518 11.53 -25.79 18.85
CA LEU A 518 12.94 -26.14 19.05
C LEU A 518 13.33 -27.39 18.26
N ILE A 519 12.47 -28.41 18.29
CA ILE A 519 12.65 -29.62 17.49
C ILE A 519 12.64 -29.30 15.98
N GLY A 520 11.75 -28.41 15.54
CA GLY A 520 11.72 -27.91 14.16
C GLY A 520 13.05 -27.26 13.75
N GLU A 521 13.61 -26.40 14.60
CA GLU A 521 14.93 -25.78 14.36
C GLU A 521 16.05 -26.82 14.30
N ILE A 522 16.08 -27.81 15.20
CA ILE A 522 17.07 -28.89 15.16
C ILE A 522 16.96 -29.70 13.85
N LYS A 523 15.74 -30.01 13.39
CA LYS A 523 15.51 -30.66 12.08
C LYS A 523 16.04 -29.78 10.93
N LYS A 524 15.74 -28.49 10.95
CA LYS A 524 16.18 -27.53 9.94
C LYS A 524 17.70 -27.46 9.88
N LYS A 525 18.36 -27.34 11.04
CA LYS A 525 19.83 -27.35 11.17
C LYS A 525 20.42 -28.61 10.57
N TYR A 526 19.95 -29.78 11.01
CA TYR A 526 20.41 -31.07 10.52
C TYR A 526 20.29 -31.18 9.00
N ILE A 527 19.14 -30.79 8.43
CA ILE A 527 18.91 -30.83 6.99
C ILE A 527 19.89 -29.91 6.24
N ILE A 528 20.10 -28.69 6.71
CA ILE A 528 21.02 -27.74 6.07
C ILE A 528 22.45 -28.27 6.13
N GLU A 529 22.90 -28.69 7.32
CA GLU A 529 24.27 -29.14 7.54
C GLU A 529 24.59 -30.44 6.82
N LEU A 530 23.63 -31.37 6.74
CA LEU A 530 23.78 -32.62 5.98
C LEU A 530 24.00 -32.36 4.49
N ILE A 531 23.30 -31.39 3.92
CA ILE A 531 23.29 -31.15 2.46
C ILE A 531 24.39 -30.17 2.05
N TYR A 532 24.60 -29.11 2.83
CA TYR A 532 25.43 -27.95 2.45
C TYR A 532 26.61 -27.68 3.40
N GLY A 533 26.67 -28.35 4.55
CA GLY A 533 27.59 -28.02 5.63
C GLY A 533 27.11 -26.83 6.48
N PRO A 534 27.97 -26.34 7.40
CA PRO A 534 27.57 -25.36 8.43
C PRO A 534 27.46 -23.91 7.93
N TYR A 535 27.69 -23.65 6.64
CA TYR A 535 27.66 -22.32 6.07
C TYR A 535 26.68 -22.24 4.89
N CYS A 536 26.16 -21.05 4.63
CA CYS A 536 25.40 -20.79 3.41
C CYS A 536 26.29 -21.04 2.20
N HIS A 537 25.97 -22.09 1.44
CA HIS A 537 26.76 -22.53 0.28
C HIS A 537 26.90 -21.45 -0.81
N THR A 538 26.04 -20.44 -0.83
CA THR A 538 26.10 -19.34 -1.80
C THR A 538 27.05 -18.20 -1.41
N CYS A 539 27.07 -17.76 -0.15
CA CYS A 539 27.96 -16.66 0.28
C CYS A 539 29.20 -17.13 1.05
N GLY A 540 29.14 -18.27 1.73
CA GLY A 540 30.22 -18.80 2.57
C GLY A 540 30.38 -18.10 3.93
N GLU A 541 29.63 -17.04 4.22
CA GLU A 541 29.81 -16.23 5.45
C GLU A 541 28.83 -16.60 6.57
N ILE A 542 27.56 -16.79 6.23
CA ILE A 542 26.48 -16.98 7.20
C ILE A 542 26.43 -18.44 7.65
N ASN A 543 26.64 -18.70 8.94
CA ASN A 543 26.68 -20.05 9.49
C ASN A 543 25.37 -20.44 10.21
N THR A 544 25.08 -21.73 10.22
CA THR A 544 23.90 -22.32 10.87
C THR A 544 23.92 -22.20 12.39
N ILE A 545 25.08 -22.10 13.02
CA ILE A 545 25.19 -22.02 14.49
C ILE A 545 24.67 -20.68 15.03
N LYS A 546 24.92 -19.58 14.33
CA LYS A 546 24.52 -18.23 14.76
C LYS A 546 23.28 -17.71 14.04
N PHE A 547 23.04 -18.16 12.81
CA PHE A 547 22.04 -17.56 11.90
C PHE A 547 21.03 -18.57 11.35
N LEU A 548 20.80 -19.70 12.02
CA LEU A 548 19.81 -20.69 11.56
C LEU A 548 18.44 -20.10 11.18
N PRO A 549 17.86 -19.16 11.94
CA PRO A 549 16.56 -18.57 11.59
C PRO A 549 16.61 -17.86 10.24
N SER A 550 17.76 -17.26 9.92
CA SER A 550 18.01 -16.51 8.70
C SER A 550 18.09 -17.38 7.44
N PHE A 551 18.10 -18.71 7.54
CA PHE A 551 18.07 -19.59 6.37
C PHE A 551 16.65 -19.76 5.84
N ALA A 552 16.44 -19.41 4.58
CA ALA A 552 15.19 -19.58 3.86
C ALA A 552 15.36 -20.56 2.70
N PHE A 553 14.27 -21.26 2.35
CA PHE A 553 14.25 -22.15 1.20
C PHE A 553 13.93 -21.33 -0.06
N ALA A 554 14.89 -21.23 -0.98
CA ALA A 554 14.74 -20.64 -2.30
C ALA A 554 14.36 -21.70 -3.32
N HIS A 555 13.39 -21.38 -4.17
CA HIS A 555 12.91 -22.25 -5.24
C HIS A 555 13.55 -21.84 -6.56
N LEU A 556 14.16 -22.79 -7.29
CA LEU A 556 14.67 -22.50 -8.64
C LEU A 556 13.57 -21.98 -9.57
N ASN A 557 12.35 -22.50 -9.42
CA ASN A 557 11.14 -21.95 -10.03
C ASN A 557 10.05 -21.80 -8.95
N SER A 558 9.58 -20.56 -8.73
CA SER A 558 8.51 -20.25 -7.77
C SER A 558 7.19 -21.00 -8.03
N GLU A 559 6.92 -21.43 -9.26
CA GLU A 559 5.73 -22.20 -9.64
C GLU A 559 5.75 -23.64 -9.09
N MET A 560 6.93 -24.15 -8.72
CA MET A 560 7.08 -25.50 -8.16
C MET A 560 6.78 -25.55 -6.66
N LYS A 561 6.55 -24.40 -6.03
CA LYS A 561 6.26 -24.30 -4.60
C LYS A 561 4.88 -24.88 -4.29
N THR A 562 4.85 -25.96 -3.53
CA THR A 562 3.62 -26.59 -3.05
C THR A 562 3.27 -26.16 -1.62
N ILE A 563 4.28 -25.86 -0.80
CA ILE A 563 4.11 -25.46 0.59
C ILE A 563 5.24 -24.53 1.05
N ASN A 564 4.95 -23.67 2.02
CA ASN A 564 5.99 -22.90 2.69
C ASN A 564 6.89 -23.84 3.51
N ALA A 565 8.20 -23.83 3.28
CA ALA A 565 9.16 -24.68 3.94
C ALA A 565 9.12 -24.57 5.48
N SER A 566 8.84 -23.39 6.04
CA SER A 566 8.71 -23.24 7.50
C SER A 566 7.58 -24.13 8.08
N ARG A 567 6.45 -24.22 7.37
CA ARG A 567 5.29 -25.03 7.77
C ARG A 567 5.56 -26.54 7.71
N LEU A 568 6.62 -26.98 7.04
CA LEU A 568 6.98 -28.40 7.02
C LEU A 568 7.44 -28.89 8.40
N TYR A 569 8.09 -28.00 9.17
CA TYR A 569 8.62 -28.33 10.49
C TYR A 569 7.52 -28.37 11.57
N ASP A 570 6.41 -27.67 11.36
CA ASP A 570 5.27 -27.63 12.28
C ASP A 570 4.31 -28.83 12.12
N LYS A 571 4.42 -29.60 11.02
CA LYS A 571 3.49 -30.68 10.66
C LYS A 571 3.85 -32.06 11.22
N GLY A 572 4.84 -32.14 12.11
CA GLY A 572 5.30 -33.41 12.66
C GLY A 572 6.04 -34.30 11.66
N LEU A 573 6.35 -33.81 10.45
CA LEU A 573 7.06 -34.57 9.42
C LEU A 573 8.48 -34.94 9.86
N THR A 574 8.95 -36.10 9.42
CA THR A 574 10.33 -36.56 9.61
C THR A 574 11.30 -35.81 8.68
N CYS A 575 12.59 -35.82 9.00
CA CYS A 575 13.61 -35.13 8.19
C CYS A 575 13.65 -35.65 6.74
N ILE A 576 13.51 -36.96 6.54
CA ILE A 576 13.48 -37.58 5.21
C ILE A 576 12.25 -37.14 4.42
N GLU A 577 11.07 -37.06 5.04
CA GLU A 577 9.84 -36.60 4.38
C GLU A 577 9.95 -35.14 3.96
N ILE A 578 10.47 -34.28 4.84
CA ILE A 578 10.75 -32.87 4.53
C ILE A 578 11.70 -32.78 3.33
N LEU A 579 12.81 -33.52 3.37
CA LEU A 579 13.78 -33.55 2.27
C LEU A 579 13.19 -34.04 0.95
N ARG A 580 12.31 -35.05 0.97
CA ARG A 580 11.61 -35.53 -0.25
C ARG A 580 10.72 -34.45 -0.85
N ILE A 581 9.98 -33.72 -0.03
CA ILE A 581 9.15 -32.59 -0.49
C ILE A 581 10.05 -31.50 -1.08
N LEU A 582 11.05 -31.03 -0.33
CA LEU A 582 11.93 -29.95 -0.77
C LEU A 582 12.74 -30.30 -2.03
N LYS A 583 13.21 -31.55 -2.16
CA LYS A 583 13.87 -32.05 -3.38
C LYS A 583 12.92 -31.99 -4.58
N LYS A 584 11.64 -32.37 -4.41
CA LYS A 584 10.63 -32.31 -5.48
C LYS A 584 10.37 -30.87 -5.93
N GLU A 585 10.41 -29.91 -5.00
CA GLU A 585 10.24 -28.48 -5.30
C GLU A 585 11.48 -27.82 -5.96
N ARG A 586 12.57 -28.57 -6.16
CA ARG A 586 13.82 -28.10 -6.81
C ARG A 586 14.37 -26.80 -6.20
N GLY A 587 14.45 -26.74 -4.88
CA GLY A 587 15.01 -25.59 -4.17
C GLY A 587 16.25 -25.93 -3.34
N ALA A 588 16.74 -24.92 -2.62
CA ALA A 588 17.86 -25.01 -1.70
C ALA A 588 17.68 -24.10 -0.49
N TYR A 589 18.34 -24.41 0.63
CA TYR A 589 18.44 -23.48 1.76
C TYR A 589 19.62 -22.52 1.56
N ILE A 590 19.34 -21.22 1.62
CA ILE A 590 20.32 -20.14 1.56
C ILE A 590 19.99 -19.09 2.61
N CYS A 591 20.94 -18.23 2.99
CA CYS A 591 20.64 -17.14 3.93
C CYS A 591 19.68 -16.13 3.30
N ALA A 592 18.90 -15.43 4.11
CA ALA A 592 17.85 -14.50 3.69
C ALA A 592 18.39 -13.38 2.78
N ASN A 593 19.62 -12.91 3.00
CA ASN A 593 20.25 -11.95 2.10
C ASN A 593 20.49 -12.57 0.70
N CYS A 594 21.12 -13.75 0.62
CA CYS A 594 21.29 -14.44 -0.67
C CYS A 594 19.94 -14.79 -1.31
N HIS A 595 18.93 -15.12 -0.50
CA HIS A 595 17.57 -15.40 -0.94
C HIS A 595 16.95 -14.20 -1.68
N THR A 596 17.06 -12.98 -1.12
CA THR A 596 16.58 -11.77 -1.81
C THR A 596 17.25 -11.51 -3.15
N VAL A 597 18.56 -11.80 -3.25
CA VAL A 597 19.31 -11.64 -4.50
C VAL A 597 18.89 -12.71 -5.50
N PHE A 598 18.71 -13.95 -5.05
CA PHE A 598 18.34 -15.09 -5.88
C PHE A 598 16.93 -14.94 -6.47
N ASP A 599 15.96 -14.50 -5.67
CA ASP A 599 14.56 -14.34 -6.07
C ASP A 599 14.32 -13.10 -6.95
N TYR A 600 15.35 -12.30 -7.22
CA TYR A 600 15.20 -11.06 -7.98
C TYR A 600 14.99 -11.35 -9.48
N LYS A 601 13.76 -11.13 -9.96
CA LYS A 601 13.35 -11.53 -11.32
C LYS A 601 13.66 -10.51 -12.41
N ASP A 602 13.79 -9.23 -12.09
CA ASP A 602 13.86 -8.15 -13.10
C ASP A 602 15.11 -7.28 -12.96
N PHE A 603 16.22 -7.81 -13.45
CA PHE A 603 17.52 -7.15 -13.36
C PHE A 603 17.59 -5.80 -14.10
N ASN A 604 16.71 -5.56 -15.07
CA ASN A 604 16.68 -4.28 -15.79
C ASN A 604 16.32 -3.11 -14.87
N LEU A 605 15.53 -3.36 -13.82
CA LEU A 605 15.17 -2.35 -12.83
C LEU A 605 16.38 -1.88 -12.02
N PHE A 606 17.36 -2.76 -11.72
CA PHE A 606 18.56 -2.35 -10.97
C PHE A 606 19.37 -1.28 -11.69
N LYS A 607 19.46 -1.39 -13.03
CA LYS A 607 20.16 -0.38 -13.83
C LYS A 607 19.56 1.02 -13.66
N ILE A 608 18.25 1.07 -13.39
CA ILE A 608 17.52 2.32 -13.23
C ILE A 608 17.56 2.79 -11.79
N ILE A 609 17.47 1.87 -10.83
CA ILE A 609 17.47 2.17 -9.39
C ILE A 609 18.83 2.72 -8.96
N TYR A 610 19.94 2.11 -9.39
CA TYR A 610 21.27 2.57 -9.01
C TYR A 610 21.72 3.74 -9.89
N ASP A 611 22.02 4.86 -9.23
CA ASP A 611 22.47 6.12 -9.83
C ASP A 611 23.81 5.99 -10.57
N ASN A 612 24.71 5.13 -10.05
CA ASN A 612 26.06 4.93 -10.57
C ASN A 612 26.22 3.54 -11.20
N ASN A 613 26.87 3.50 -12.36
CA ASN A 613 27.31 2.28 -13.05
C ASN A 613 28.15 1.35 -12.17
N VAL A 614 28.89 1.86 -11.18
CA VAL A 614 29.71 1.05 -10.26
C VAL A 614 28.83 0.19 -9.34
N ASP A 615 27.82 0.79 -8.69
CA ASP A 615 26.92 0.08 -7.78
C ASP A 615 26.09 -0.97 -8.54
N TYR A 616 25.59 -0.58 -9.72
CA TYR A 616 24.90 -1.48 -10.63
C TYR A 616 25.76 -2.69 -11.04
N LYS A 617 27.02 -2.46 -11.46
CA LYS A 617 27.94 -3.55 -11.83
C LYS A 617 28.22 -4.46 -10.64
N THR A 618 28.36 -3.89 -9.44
CA THR A 618 28.59 -4.66 -8.21
C THR A 618 27.39 -5.53 -7.88
N ALA A 619 26.17 -4.99 -7.93
CA ALA A 619 24.94 -5.74 -7.75
C ALA A 619 24.77 -6.84 -8.83
N LEU A 620 25.13 -6.57 -10.09
CA LEU A 620 25.07 -7.57 -11.17
C LEU A 620 26.04 -8.72 -10.94
N ASN A 621 27.27 -8.40 -10.54
CA ASN A 621 28.29 -9.41 -10.27
C ASN A 621 27.88 -10.27 -9.07
N ASP A 622 27.32 -9.66 -8.02
CA ASP A 622 26.82 -10.41 -6.88
C ASP A 622 25.64 -11.32 -7.24
N TYR A 623 24.69 -10.83 -8.05
CA TYR A 623 23.58 -11.64 -8.58
C TYR A 623 24.08 -12.85 -9.36
N LYS A 624 24.99 -12.65 -10.32
CA LYS A 624 25.60 -13.75 -11.10
C LYS A 624 26.29 -14.75 -10.20
N ARG A 625 27.10 -14.27 -9.24
CA ARG A 625 27.81 -15.10 -8.26
C ARG A 625 26.83 -15.91 -7.41
N VAL A 626 25.69 -15.33 -7.00
CA VAL A 626 24.63 -16.01 -6.24
C VAL A 626 23.98 -17.12 -7.08
N GLN A 627 23.62 -16.82 -8.34
CA GLN A 627 23.05 -17.79 -9.27
C GLN A 627 24.01 -18.95 -9.57
N GLU A 628 25.27 -18.65 -9.85
CA GLU A 628 26.30 -19.66 -10.14
C GLU A 628 26.58 -20.61 -8.98
N LYS A 629 26.56 -20.09 -7.74
CA LYS A 629 26.81 -20.89 -6.53
C LYS A 629 25.57 -21.59 -5.99
N PHE A 630 24.37 -21.26 -6.47
CA PHE A 630 23.13 -21.84 -5.98
C PHE A 630 23.04 -23.32 -6.34
N THR A 631 22.99 -24.19 -5.32
CA THR A 631 23.00 -25.65 -5.51
C THR A 631 21.73 -26.25 -4.94
N ILE A 632 20.87 -26.83 -5.79
CA ILE A 632 19.63 -27.48 -5.36
C ILE A 632 19.87 -28.78 -4.59
N ILE A 633 18.88 -29.22 -3.81
CA ILE A 633 18.90 -30.54 -3.16
C ILE A 633 18.84 -31.63 -4.24
N GLN A 634 19.93 -32.40 -4.41
CA GLN A 634 19.99 -33.51 -5.36
C GLN A 634 20.05 -34.88 -4.68
N ASN A 635 20.94 -35.06 -3.70
CA ASN A 635 21.17 -36.34 -3.03
C ASN A 635 20.66 -36.30 -1.59
N ILE A 636 19.82 -37.27 -1.23
CA ILE A 636 19.27 -37.44 0.12
C ILE A 636 19.51 -38.87 0.66
N VAL A 637 20.37 -39.66 0.01
CA VAL A 637 20.57 -41.09 0.30
C VAL A 637 21.07 -41.32 1.73
N ASN A 638 21.89 -40.41 2.25
CA ASN A 638 22.44 -40.52 3.60
C ASN A 638 21.57 -39.87 4.68
N ALA A 639 20.39 -39.36 4.32
CA ALA A 639 19.51 -38.70 5.28
C ALA A 639 18.87 -39.73 6.23
N LYS A 640 19.09 -39.52 7.52
CA LYS A 640 18.43 -40.20 8.63
C LYS A 640 17.30 -39.34 9.24
N ASN A 641 16.53 -39.96 10.13
CA ASN A 641 15.50 -39.31 10.95
C ASN A 641 15.94 -39.24 12.43
N PRO A 642 16.91 -38.37 12.80
CA PRO A 642 17.48 -38.35 14.16
C PRO A 642 16.49 -37.91 15.25
N LEU A 643 15.33 -37.37 14.88
CA LEU A 643 14.31 -36.86 15.78
C LEU A 643 12.98 -37.60 15.68
N ASP A 644 12.98 -38.77 15.04
CA ASP A 644 11.82 -39.66 14.97
C ASP A 644 11.81 -40.58 16.19
N LYS A 645 10.73 -40.53 16.96
CA LYS A 645 10.61 -41.25 18.22
C LYS A 645 10.24 -42.70 17.93
N SER A 646 11.04 -43.62 18.46
CA SER A 646 10.72 -45.05 18.46
C SER A 646 9.63 -45.39 19.47
N ILE A 647 9.55 -44.63 20.57
CA ILE A 647 8.55 -44.79 21.64
C ILE A 647 8.11 -43.44 22.21
N ASN A 648 6.92 -43.41 22.80
CA ASN A 648 6.41 -42.24 23.53
C ASN A 648 6.75 -42.35 25.01
N ILE A 649 7.82 -41.69 25.43
CA ILE A 649 8.23 -41.68 26.84
C ILE A 649 7.40 -40.68 27.63
N SER A 650 6.84 -41.14 28.75
CA SER A 650 6.09 -40.30 29.68
C SER A 650 7.01 -39.28 30.36
N GLU A 651 6.44 -38.14 30.76
CA GLU A 651 7.16 -37.12 31.55
C GLU A 651 7.65 -37.68 32.90
N VAL A 652 7.04 -38.78 33.36
CA VAL A 652 7.38 -39.45 34.61
C VAL A 652 8.76 -40.12 34.54
N PHE A 653 9.24 -40.50 33.36
CA PHE A 653 10.58 -41.09 33.21
C PHE A 653 11.70 -40.17 33.70
N GLU A 654 11.63 -38.88 33.34
CA GLU A 654 12.59 -37.86 33.81
C GLU A 654 12.58 -37.78 35.34
N TRP A 655 11.40 -37.85 35.96
CA TRP A 655 11.28 -37.79 37.41
C TRP A 655 11.86 -39.03 38.08
N TYR A 656 11.57 -40.21 37.54
CA TYR A 656 12.11 -41.46 38.07
C TYR A 656 13.63 -41.50 37.99
N ILE A 657 14.22 -41.19 36.84
CA ILE A 657 15.68 -41.30 36.68
C ILE A 657 16.44 -40.30 37.58
N ILE A 658 15.89 -39.10 37.78
CA ILE A 658 16.44 -38.12 38.74
C ILE A 658 16.27 -38.59 40.19
N ALA A 659 15.11 -39.19 40.53
CA ALA A 659 14.86 -39.70 41.88
C ALA A 659 15.80 -40.85 42.23
N ILE A 660 15.95 -41.83 41.32
CA ILE A 660 16.91 -42.94 41.45
C ILE A 660 18.33 -42.38 41.65
N TYR A 661 18.76 -41.42 40.82
CA TYR A 661 20.07 -40.77 40.97
C TYR A 661 20.29 -40.19 42.37
N LYS A 662 19.36 -39.36 42.85
CA LYS A 662 19.48 -38.70 44.16
C LYS A 662 19.47 -39.70 45.32
N MET A 663 18.65 -40.74 45.22
CA MET A 663 18.60 -41.79 46.24
C MET A 663 19.91 -42.57 46.29
N LEU A 664 20.47 -42.93 45.12
CA LEU A 664 21.76 -43.61 45.04
C LEU A 664 22.92 -42.73 45.56
N GLU A 665 22.95 -41.43 45.24
CA GLU A 665 23.94 -40.49 45.82
C GLU A 665 23.86 -40.41 47.35
N ALA A 666 22.66 -40.59 47.91
CA ALA A 666 22.43 -40.63 49.36
C ALA A 666 22.63 -42.04 49.97
N ASN A 667 23.15 -43.01 49.22
CA ASN A 667 23.33 -44.42 49.61
C ASN A 667 22.03 -45.12 50.05
N TYR A 668 20.88 -44.71 49.51
CA TYR A 668 19.63 -45.43 49.71
C TYR A 668 19.47 -46.59 48.74
N ASP A 669 18.86 -47.66 49.23
CA ASP A 669 18.39 -48.75 48.39
C ASP A 669 17.10 -48.36 47.64
N VAL A 670 17.06 -48.60 46.33
CA VAL A 670 16.00 -48.12 45.45
C VAL A 670 15.13 -49.29 44.99
N THR A 671 13.99 -49.45 45.66
CA THR A 671 12.97 -50.46 45.37
C THR A 671 11.65 -49.76 45.02
N PRO A 672 10.62 -50.44 44.47
CA PRO A 672 9.33 -49.82 44.18
C PRO A 672 8.73 -49.10 45.38
N LYS A 673 8.91 -49.67 46.57
CA LYS A 673 8.44 -49.08 47.83
C LYS A 673 9.21 -47.80 48.15
N THR A 674 10.54 -47.87 48.24
CA THR A 674 11.34 -46.71 48.66
C THR A 674 11.30 -45.57 47.64
N LEU A 675 11.25 -45.89 46.34
CA LEU A 675 11.08 -44.89 45.28
C LEU A 675 9.68 -44.26 45.28
N GLY A 676 8.64 -45.07 45.52
CA GLY A 676 7.27 -44.58 45.69
C GLY A 676 7.14 -43.64 46.88
N ASP A 677 7.70 -44.02 48.03
CA ASP A 677 7.74 -43.19 49.24
C ASP A 677 8.50 -41.87 48.97
N TYR A 678 9.65 -41.91 48.30
CA TYR A 678 10.45 -40.72 47.97
C TYR A 678 9.70 -39.75 47.03
N MET A 679 8.94 -40.27 46.07
CA MET A 679 8.20 -39.48 45.09
C MET A 679 6.75 -39.17 45.51
N ASN A 680 6.33 -39.66 46.68
CA ASN A 680 4.94 -39.59 47.18
C ASN A 680 3.90 -40.17 46.20
N ILE A 681 4.18 -41.37 45.68
CA ILE A 681 3.29 -42.13 44.79
C ILE A 681 3.20 -43.59 45.23
N HIS A 682 2.14 -44.28 44.81
CA HIS A 682 1.93 -45.66 45.22
C HIS A 682 3.02 -46.60 44.64
N PRO A 683 3.61 -47.53 45.43
CA PRO A 683 4.66 -48.44 44.95
C PRO A 683 4.27 -49.25 43.71
N ASN A 684 3.00 -49.65 43.60
CA ASN A 684 2.50 -50.34 42.39
C ASN A 684 2.61 -49.47 41.13
N THR A 685 2.47 -48.14 41.22
CA THR A 685 2.64 -47.24 40.07
C THR A 685 4.09 -47.23 39.58
N VAL A 686 5.05 -47.30 40.50
CA VAL A 686 6.48 -47.45 40.17
C VAL A 686 6.72 -48.80 39.49
N HIS A 687 6.20 -49.87 40.09
CA HIS A 687 6.33 -51.21 39.55
C HIS A 687 5.72 -51.33 38.15
N GLU A 688 4.51 -50.81 37.94
CA GLU A 688 3.81 -50.83 36.65
C GLU A 688 4.56 -50.05 35.57
N PHE A 689 5.15 -48.89 35.92
CA PHE A 689 5.95 -48.10 34.98
C PHE A 689 7.17 -48.89 34.47
N PHE A 690 7.92 -49.52 35.37
CA PHE A 690 9.11 -50.29 34.99
C PHE A 690 8.80 -51.69 34.46
N LYS A 691 7.58 -52.20 34.69
CA LYS A 691 7.08 -53.48 34.18
C LYS A 691 6.25 -53.32 32.92
N ASP A 692 6.25 -52.14 32.29
CA ASP A 692 5.48 -51.89 31.08
C ASP A 692 5.70 -53.02 30.07
N LYS A 693 4.59 -53.58 29.57
CA LYS A 693 4.57 -54.81 28.77
C LYS A 693 4.94 -54.57 27.32
N GLU A 694 4.99 -53.31 26.88
CA GLU A 694 5.56 -53.00 25.58
C GLU A 694 7.07 -53.23 25.61
N ILE A 695 7.50 -54.35 25.01
CA ILE A 695 8.91 -54.79 24.93
C ILE A 695 9.83 -53.64 24.54
N ARG A 696 9.44 -52.79 23.58
CA ARG A 696 10.24 -51.64 23.12
C ARG A 696 10.44 -50.57 24.20
N THR A 697 9.43 -50.33 25.03
CA THR A 697 9.52 -49.38 26.14
C THR A 697 10.45 -49.92 27.21
N ARG A 698 10.34 -51.22 27.54
CA ARG A 698 11.26 -51.88 28.47
C ARG A 698 12.70 -51.87 27.96
N ASP A 699 12.94 -52.23 26.70
CA ASP A 699 14.28 -52.21 26.08
C ASP A 699 14.91 -50.81 26.10
N PHE A 700 14.10 -49.76 25.98
CA PHE A 700 14.58 -48.39 26.14
C PHE A 700 14.93 -48.09 27.59
N LEU A 701 14.05 -48.39 28.55
CA LEU A 701 14.25 -48.10 29.96
C LEU A 701 15.51 -48.81 30.50
N GLU A 702 15.72 -50.07 30.13
CA GLU A 702 16.87 -50.88 30.55
C GLU A 702 18.21 -50.36 30.05
N GLN A 703 18.24 -49.49 29.03
CA GLN A 703 19.46 -48.79 28.63
C GLN A 703 19.94 -47.76 29.67
N TYR A 704 19.03 -47.23 30.49
CA TYR A 704 19.30 -46.15 31.45
C TYR A 704 19.13 -46.61 32.91
N VAL A 705 18.27 -47.59 33.16
CA VAL A 705 17.98 -48.13 34.48
C VAL A 705 18.18 -49.64 34.47
N GLN A 706 19.14 -50.16 35.23
CA GLN A 706 19.28 -51.58 35.46
C GLN A 706 18.20 -52.04 36.46
N ILE A 707 17.38 -53.00 36.03
CA ILE A 707 16.27 -53.54 36.82
C ILE A 707 16.67 -54.95 37.28
N ILE A 708 16.84 -55.15 38.59
CA ILE A 708 17.13 -56.46 39.18
C ILE A 708 15.84 -57.00 39.76
N ASP A 709 15.19 -57.90 39.02
CA ASP A 709 13.93 -58.51 39.45
C ASP A 709 14.13 -59.36 40.71
N GLY A 710 13.39 -59.02 41.77
CA GLY A 710 13.38 -59.79 43.00
C GLY A 710 12.44 -60.99 42.87
N ILE A 711 12.88 -62.15 43.36
CA ILE A 711 11.99 -63.31 43.55
C ILE A 711 11.35 -63.14 44.94
N PRO A 712 10.01 -63.19 45.08
CA PRO A 712 9.35 -63.08 46.37
C PRO A 712 10.01 -63.99 47.41
N PRO A 713 10.37 -63.47 48.61
CA PRO A 713 9.96 -62.18 49.18
C PRO A 713 10.89 -60.99 48.86
N HIS A 714 11.93 -61.15 48.04
CA HIS A 714 12.88 -60.07 47.73
C HIS A 714 12.25 -59.03 46.78
N PRO A 715 12.41 -57.72 47.07
CA PRO A 715 11.89 -56.68 46.19
C PRO A 715 12.73 -56.55 44.91
N THR A 716 12.14 -56.00 43.84
CA THR A 716 12.89 -55.53 42.67
C THR A 716 13.75 -54.32 43.06
N HIS A 717 14.99 -54.26 42.58
CA HIS A 717 15.90 -53.12 42.79
C HIS A 717 16.17 -52.39 41.48
N TYR A 718 16.39 -51.07 41.57
CA TYR A 718 16.67 -50.18 40.44
C TYR A 718 18.01 -49.49 40.60
N TYR A 719 18.88 -49.57 39.59
CA TYR A 719 20.16 -48.87 39.54
C TYR A 719 20.27 -48.07 38.25
N LEU A 720 21.07 -47.01 38.24
CA LEU A 720 21.41 -46.34 36.98
C LEU A 720 22.53 -47.07 36.27
N THR A 721 22.39 -47.24 34.96
CA THR A 721 23.51 -47.62 34.09
C THR A 721 24.43 -46.42 33.88
N ASP A 722 25.61 -46.61 33.29
CA ASP A 722 26.50 -45.49 32.92
C ASP A 722 25.79 -44.45 32.04
N LYS A 723 24.99 -44.90 31.06
CA LYS A 723 24.15 -44.03 30.24
C LYS A 723 23.09 -43.30 31.05
N GLY A 724 22.51 -43.96 32.06
CA GLY A 724 21.57 -43.34 32.99
C GLY A 724 22.21 -42.21 33.79
N TYR A 725 23.41 -42.44 34.33
CA TYR A 725 24.21 -41.41 35.01
C TYR A 725 24.56 -40.24 34.09
N GLU A 726 25.01 -40.50 32.87
CA GLU A 726 25.29 -39.45 31.89
C GLU A 726 24.05 -38.63 31.55
N LEU A 727 22.90 -39.29 31.33
CA LEU A 727 21.63 -38.61 31.05
C LEU A 727 21.21 -37.69 32.20
N VAL A 728 21.26 -38.16 33.44
CA VAL A 728 20.88 -37.34 34.60
C VAL A 728 21.79 -36.13 34.73
N LYS A 729 23.11 -36.31 34.54
CA LYS A 729 24.07 -35.20 34.52
C LYS A 729 23.73 -34.17 33.46
N LEU A 730 23.30 -34.59 32.26
CA LEU A 730 22.88 -33.68 31.19
C LEU A 730 21.57 -32.96 31.52
N ILE A 731 20.59 -33.65 32.10
CA ILE A 731 19.34 -33.04 32.54
C ILE A 731 19.64 -31.95 33.58
N ILE A 732 20.46 -32.26 34.59
CA ILE A 732 20.90 -31.31 35.61
C ILE A 732 21.64 -30.13 34.97
N HIS A 733 22.60 -30.38 34.08
CA HIS A 733 23.36 -29.34 33.38
C HIS A 733 22.45 -28.34 32.66
N PHE A 734 21.53 -28.82 31.82
CA PHE A 734 20.63 -27.93 31.08
C PHE A 734 19.60 -27.26 32.00
N ARG A 735 19.08 -27.96 33.00
CA ARG A 735 18.20 -27.38 34.01
C ARG A 735 18.87 -26.19 34.69
N ASP A 736 20.08 -26.39 35.18
CA ASP A 736 20.81 -25.40 35.96
C ASP A 736 21.21 -24.22 35.07
N TYR A 737 21.72 -24.48 33.85
CA TYR A 737 22.04 -23.44 32.86
C TYR A 737 20.83 -22.52 32.56
N TYR A 738 19.67 -23.10 32.24
CA TYR A 738 18.48 -22.30 31.90
C TYR A 738 17.75 -21.73 33.13
N SER A 739 18.03 -22.22 34.34
CA SER A 739 17.47 -21.63 35.56
C SER A 739 18.15 -20.32 35.97
N ILE A 740 19.42 -20.12 35.55
CA ILE A 740 20.23 -18.94 35.86
C ILE A 740 19.91 -17.79 34.89
N LEU A 741 19.61 -18.10 33.63
CA LEU A 741 19.16 -17.15 32.60
C LEU A 741 17.71 -16.68 32.86
#